data_AF-A0A1L5BK01-F1
#
_entry.id   AF-A0A1L5BK01-F1
#
_cell.length_a   1.000
_cell.length_b   1.000
_cell.length_c   1.000
_cell.angle_alpha   90.00
_cell.angle_beta   90.00
_cell.angle_gamma   90.00
#
_symmetry.space_group_name_H-M   'P 1'
#
loop_
_entity.id
_entity.type
_entity.pdbx_description
1 polymer ?
#
loop_
_entity_poly.entity_id
_entity_poly.type
_entity_poly.pdbx_seq_one_letter_code
_entity_poly.pdbx_strand_id
1 'polypeptide(L)'
;MKERELRLALVCYGGISLAVYMHGITKEIWHLARASRAFHDDVPSGNSSEAVYRKLLEDLEKACGIKLRVMPDIIAGASAGGINGIFLAQAIETGQSLDPLTDMWLDNADVEKLLDPDARPARRITKFWATPLVWMAARHPGDTVERTVAPDTREEVRHKLSHFIRSRWFEPPFGGDIFTAMILDAFDAMEATGHGPALLPPGHPLDLFVTVTDFEGHPQSLNLNSPPQVVETEHRLSIGFRARGHGERNLADPAELVFAARATASFPGAFPPFTVRELDRVLKRRHRAWPTRDAFLARALPRHAARGRAEDAVLIDGSVLANAPFAQAIGALRNRPSRREVDRRFVYIDPKPGHRSIQLNRHGEAEDAPSGADAPLPSFFRTIFGALSDIPREQPIRDNLDAIDRHSARIRRMARILNALRPGIEAEVESAIGGMLFLDRPTPARLSAWRSKAQQRAAGSAGFAFPAYGHLKLSGIVEDLADLLFRLSGEESPLMRESYRQALWGHVRAVGADRLTEDVGPASAPVGFFRQHDLSFRIRRLRFLARRLSETLEVEATADDAVIQKMHDAIYAALSHYTECEGADFYNGEIKAAAGQVPNDPGAALEAVARLRGLRERDEAADMMLAEALAALPKAARRTMLLAYLGFPFYDIATLPLLQGHGMDEYDPVKVDRISPEDCGAIRSGGAEATLKGIEFNNFGAFFSRAYRENDYLWGRLHGVERLLDIVISACPAASRLSQEAVHQYRRTAFLAILDEEQKRLDHAADLIAGLREEIG
;
A
#
# COMPACT_ATOMS: atom_id res chain seq x y z
N MET A 1 6.74 -13.39 -25.09
CA MET A 1 6.89 -11.92 -24.94
C MET A 1 6.88 -11.67 -23.44
N LYS A 2 7.97 -11.14 -22.88
CA LYS A 2 8.14 -11.10 -21.42
C LYS A 2 7.28 -9.98 -20.84
N GLU A 3 6.40 -10.30 -19.91
CA GLU A 3 5.57 -9.32 -19.20
C GLU A 3 6.06 -9.18 -17.76
N ARG A 4 6.24 -7.93 -17.31
CA ARG A 4 6.68 -7.60 -15.95
C ARG A 4 5.72 -6.61 -15.32
N GLU A 5 5.44 -6.77 -14.03
CA GLU A 5 4.55 -5.89 -13.28
C GLU A 5 5.35 -5.00 -12.32
N LEU A 6 5.32 -3.69 -12.53
CA LEU A 6 5.78 -2.68 -11.59
C LEU A 6 4.62 -2.33 -10.64
N ARG A 7 4.62 -2.91 -9.45
CA ARG A 7 3.53 -2.74 -8.48
C ARG A 7 3.89 -1.68 -7.44
N LEU A 8 3.06 -0.65 -7.32
CA LEU A 8 3.29 0.49 -6.44
C LEU A 8 2.40 0.39 -5.19
N ALA A 9 3.03 0.39 -4.02
CA ALA A 9 2.38 0.64 -2.74
C ALA A 9 2.60 2.10 -2.35
N LEU A 10 1.58 2.91 -2.54
CA LEU A 10 1.61 4.35 -2.33
C LEU A 10 1.29 4.68 -0.87
N VAL A 11 2.13 5.52 -0.25
CA VAL A 11 1.89 6.10 1.07
C VAL A 11 1.78 7.62 0.93
N CYS A 12 0.56 8.13 1.02
CA CYS A 12 0.27 9.56 0.97
C CYS A 12 0.39 10.15 2.38
N TYR A 13 1.53 10.79 2.63
CA TYR A 13 1.87 11.40 3.91
C TYR A 13 2.17 12.90 3.72
N GLY A 14 1.55 13.77 4.51
CA GLY A 14 1.81 15.21 4.41
C GLY A 14 0.83 16.05 5.22
N GLY A 15 1.33 17.15 5.77
CA GLY A 15 0.54 18.14 6.51
C GLY A 15 -0.47 18.88 5.63
N ILE A 16 -1.38 19.60 6.29
CA ILE A 16 -2.66 20.06 5.74
C ILE A 16 -2.54 20.90 4.45
N SER A 17 -1.63 21.88 4.33
CA SER A 17 -1.48 22.65 3.05
C SER A 17 -0.87 21.90 1.90
N LEU A 18 -0.11 20.85 2.19
CA LEU A 18 0.61 20.11 1.16
C LEU A 18 -0.32 19.09 0.48
N ALA A 19 -1.60 19.08 0.85
CA ALA A 19 -2.70 18.38 0.16
C ALA A 19 -2.70 18.65 -1.35
N VAL A 20 -2.54 19.92 -1.72
CA VAL A 20 -2.63 20.38 -3.11
C VAL A 20 -1.42 19.92 -3.91
N TYR A 21 -0.22 19.98 -3.31
CA TYR A 21 1.00 19.42 -3.88
C TYR A 21 0.92 17.89 -4.03
N MET A 22 0.48 17.19 -2.98
CA MET A 22 0.27 15.74 -3.02
C MET A 22 -0.74 15.35 -4.10
N HIS A 23 -1.78 16.16 -4.31
CA HIS A 23 -2.77 15.93 -5.36
C HIS A 23 -2.15 15.97 -6.76
N GLY A 24 -1.26 16.93 -7.03
CA GLY A 24 -0.49 16.98 -8.27
C GLY A 24 0.28 15.67 -8.53
N ILE A 25 0.91 15.11 -7.49
CA ILE A 25 1.61 13.81 -7.59
C ILE A 25 0.61 12.67 -7.84
N THR A 26 -0.50 12.61 -7.11
CA THR A 26 -1.50 11.55 -7.31
C THR A 26 -2.15 11.61 -8.69
N LYS A 27 -2.29 12.81 -9.28
CA LYS A 27 -2.75 12.98 -10.67
C LYS A 27 -1.75 12.38 -11.66
N GLU A 28 -0.44 12.52 -11.45
CA GLU A 28 0.56 11.87 -12.31
C GLU A 28 0.60 10.35 -12.14
N ILE A 29 0.39 9.84 -10.92
CA ILE A 29 0.24 8.39 -10.69
C ILE A 29 -0.97 7.84 -11.46
N TRP A 30 -2.07 8.59 -11.47
CA TRP A 30 -3.27 8.25 -12.26
C TRP A 30 -3.00 8.31 -13.77
N HIS A 31 -2.31 9.34 -14.28
CA HIS A 31 -1.88 9.41 -15.69
C HIS A 31 -0.97 8.24 -16.07
N LEU A 32 -0.02 7.86 -15.22
CA LEU A 32 0.85 6.70 -15.46
C LEU A 32 0.07 5.38 -15.52
N ALA A 33 -0.88 5.17 -14.60
CA ALA A 33 -1.73 3.99 -14.60
C ALA A 33 -2.62 3.93 -15.86
N ARG A 34 -3.18 5.08 -16.28
CA ARG A 34 -3.93 5.19 -17.53
C ARG A 34 -3.09 4.90 -18.76
N ALA A 35 -1.89 5.47 -18.84
CA ALA A 35 -0.95 5.24 -19.93
C ALA A 35 -0.54 3.76 -20.01
N SER A 36 -0.28 3.12 -18.86
CA SER A 36 0.05 1.70 -18.81
C SER A 36 -1.12 0.83 -19.27
N ARG A 37 -2.34 1.10 -18.80
CA ARG A 37 -3.53 0.39 -19.28
C ARG A 37 -3.73 0.57 -20.79
N ALA A 38 -3.65 1.80 -21.28
CA ALA A 38 -3.78 2.10 -22.70
C ALA A 38 -2.73 1.35 -23.55
N PHE A 39 -1.48 1.31 -23.10
CA PHE A 39 -0.39 0.59 -23.76
C PHE A 39 -0.66 -0.92 -23.87
N HIS A 40 -1.22 -1.51 -22.82
CA HIS A 40 -1.52 -2.94 -22.82
C HIS A 40 -2.77 -3.32 -23.61
N ASP A 41 -3.78 -2.46 -23.61
CA ASP A 41 -5.05 -2.67 -24.31
C ASP A 41 -4.99 -2.25 -25.79
N ASP A 42 -3.84 -1.74 -26.24
CA ASP A 42 -3.61 -1.20 -27.59
C ASP A 42 -4.62 -0.13 -28.02
N VAL A 43 -5.03 0.71 -27.05
CA VAL A 43 -5.92 1.86 -27.28
C VAL A 43 -5.13 3.16 -27.18
N PRO A 44 -5.51 4.23 -27.89
CA PRO A 44 -4.85 5.53 -27.76
C PRO A 44 -4.78 5.98 -26.29
N SER A 45 -3.64 6.52 -25.87
CA SER A 45 -3.56 7.26 -24.60
C SER A 45 -4.26 8.62 -24.75
N GLY A 46 -4.62 9.19 -23.61
CA GLY A 46 -4.95 10.61 -23.51
C GLY A 46 -3.78 11.53 -23.90
N ASN A 47 -4.02 12.83 -23.78
CA ASN A 47 -3.03 13.88 -24.08
C ASN A 47 -2.08 14.12 -22.88
N SER A 48 -1.17 15.10 -23.01
CA SER A 48 -0.27 15.56 -21.94
C SER A 48 0.74 14.49 -21.47
N SER A 49 1.04 14.40 -20.17
CA SER A 49 1.99 13.45 -19.60
C SER A 49 1.60 11.98 -19.81
N GLU A 50 0.30 11.66 -19.96
CA GLU A 50 -0.17 10.31 -20.27
C GLU A 50 0.43 9.79 -21.59
N ALA A 51 0.49 10.63 -22.63
CA ALA A 51 1.09 10.28 -23.91
C ALA A 51 2.61 10.04 -23.78
N VAL A 52 3.28 10.83 -22.94
CA VAL A 52 4.73 10.67 -22.70
C VAL A 52 5.03 9.38 -21.96
N TYR A 53 4.23 9.02 -20.95
CA TYR A 53 4.35 7.75 -20.25
C TYR A 53 4.08 6.55 -21.17
N ARG A 54 3.05 6.62 -22.02
CA ARG A 54 2.77 5.56 -22.99
C ARG A 54 3.96 5.35 -23.92
N LYS A 55 4.48 6.45 -24.49
CA LYS A 55 5.63 6.43 -25.38
C LYS A 55 6.88 5.85 -24.71
N LEU A 56 7.12 6.20 -23.43
CA LEU A 56 8.19 5.60 -22.64
C LEU A 56 8.02 4.07 -22.54
N LEU A 57 6.82 3.57 -22.23
CA LEU A 57 6.58 2.13 -22.11
C LEU A 57 6.80 1.39 -23.44
N GLU A 58 6.38 1.97 -24.57
CA GLU A 58 6.63 1.43 -25.91
C GLU A 58 8.13 1.37 -26.25
N ASP A 59 8.89 2.40 -25.88
CA ASP A 59 10.32 2.45 -26.16
C ASP A 59 11.13 1.55 -25.22
N LEU A 60 10.68 1.39 -23.97
CA LEU A 60 11.24 0.40 -23.05
C LEU A 60 10.98 -1.03 -23.52
N GLU A 61 9.77 -1.33 -24.02
CA GLU A 61 9.46 -2.64 -24.62
C GLU A 61 10.40 -2.94 -25.80
N LYS A 62 10.62 -1.97 -26.69
CA LYS A 62 11.56 -2.12 -27.82
C LYS A 62 13.00 -2.30 -27.36
N ALA A 63 13.42 -1.59 -26.31
CA ALA A 63 14.80 -1.60 -25.84
C ALA A 63 15.17 -2.87 -25.06
N CYS A 64 14.26 -3.42 -24.26
CA CYS A 64 14.56 -4.56 -23.38
C CYS A 64 13.72 -5.82 -23.63
N GLY A 65 12.75 -5.78 -24.55
CA GLY A 65 11.85 -6.90 -24.84
C GLY A 65 10.84 -7.20 -23.71
N ILE A 66 10.69 -6.29 -22.74
CA ILE A 66 9.80 -6.44 -21.59
C ILE A 66 8.61 -5.49 -21.75
N LYS A 67 7.42 -6.07 -21.82
CA LYS A 67 6.16 -5.33 -21.77
C LYS A 67 5.82 -5.01 -20.31
N LEU A 68 6.22 -3.83 -19.86
CA LEU A 68 6.03 -3.39 -18.47
C LEU A 68 4.60 -2.93 -18.21
N ARG A 69 3.97 -3.45 -17.16
CA ARG A 69 2.67 -2.98 -16.64
C ARG A 69 2.86 -2.28 -15.30
N VAL A 70 2.33 -1.07 -15.14
CA VAL A 70 2.43 -0.29 -13.91
C VAL A 70 1.10 -0.35 -13.15
N MET A 71 1.14 -0.70 -11.86
CA MET A 71 -0.04 -1.03 -11.07
C MET A 71 0.03 -0.41 -9.67
N PRO A 72 -0.57 0.77 -9.45
CA PRO A 72 -0.82 1.27 -8.10
C PRO A 72 -1.95 0.46 -7.45
N ASP A 73 -1.58 -0.56 -6.67
CA ASP A 73 -2.50 -1.57 -6.14
C ASP A 73 -2.65 -1.58 -4.61
N ILE A 74 -1.83 -0.80 -3.92
CA ILE A 74 -1.98 -0.51 -2.49
C ILE A 74 -1.86 0.99 -2.31
N ILE A 75 -2.86 1.59 -1.67
CA ILE A 75 -2.85 3.01 -1.32
C ILE A 75 -3.09 3.11 0.18
N ALA A 76 -2.26 3.87 0.87
CA ALA A 76 -2.41 4.13 2.28
C ALA A 76 -2.22 5.61 2.55
N GLY A 77 -3.10 6.23 3.33
CA GLY A 77 -3.03 7.67 3.61
C GLY A 77 -3.57 8.07 4.97
N ALA A 78 -3.15 9.25 5.41
CA ALA A 78 -3.61 9.92 6.62
C ALA A 78 -3.87 11.40 6.34
N SER A 79 -4.81 12.02 7.06
CA SER A 79 -5.13 13.44 6.89
C SER A 79 -5.50 13.79 5.44
N ALA A 80 -5.04 14.95 4.96
CA ALA A 80 -5.16 15.35 3.56
C ALA A 80 -4.60 14.32 2.57
N GLY A 81 -3.54 13.59 2.92
CA GLY A 81 -3.02 12.49 2.11
C GLY A 81 -4.01 11.33 1.99
N GLY A 82 -4.81 11.08 3.04
CA GLY A 82 -5.91 10.13 3.02
C GLY A 82 -6.99 10.50 2.01
N ILE A 83 -7.37 11.78 1.92
CA ILE A 83 -8.35 12.28 0.93
C ILE A 83 -7.84 11.98 -0.49
N ASN A 84 -6.64 12.43 -0.84
CA ASN A 84 -6.07 12.18 -2.18
C ASN A 84 -5.98 10.67 -2.49
N GLY A 85 -5.61 9.86 -1.49
CA GLY A 85 -5.54 8.40 -1.63
C GLY A 85 -6.91 7.75 -1.89
N ILE A 86 -7.98 8.20 -1.22
CA ILE A 86 -9.34 7.68 -1.40
C ILE A 86 -9.83 7.98 -2.83
N PHE A 87 -9.71 9.22 -3.28
CA PHE A 87 -10.12 9.63 -4.62
C PHE A 87 -9.29 8.92 -5.70
N LEU A 88 -7.98 8.80 -5.52
CA LEU A 88 -7.11 8.03 -6.42
C LEU A 88 -7.53 6.56 -6.49
N ALA A 89 -7.83 5.92 -5.36
CA ALA A 89 -8.29 4.54 -5.32
C ALA A 89 -9.62 4.36 -6.07
N GLN A 90 -10.57 5.28 -5.86
CA GLN A 90 -11.84 5.30 -6.58
C GLN A 90 -11.61 5.43 -8.09
N ALA A 91 -10.76 6.36 -8.53
CA ALA A 91 -10.46 6.57 -9.95
C ALA A 91 -9.73 5.37 -10.59
N ILE A 92 -8.86 4.68 -9.85
CA ILE A 92 -8.18 3.46 -10.33
C ILE A 92 -9.18 2.31 -10.52
N GLU A 93 -10.06 2.09 -9.54
CA GLU A 93 -11.02 0.97 -9.59
C GLU A 93 -12.11 1.20 -10.65
N THR A 94 -12.62 2.43 -10.76
CA THR A 94 -13.77 2.76 -11.61
C THR A 94 -13.40 3.35 -12.98
N GLY A 95 -12.14 3.74 -13.19
CA GLY A 95 -11.70 4.46 -14.39
C GLY A 95 -12.22 5.90 -14.51
N GLN A 96 -12.86 6.45 -13.46
CA GLN A 96 -13.36 7.84 -13.42
C GLN A 96 -12.24 8.89 -13.50
N SER A 97 -12.60 10.13 -13.83
CA SER A 97 -11.64 11.25 -13.84
C SER A 97 -11.30 11.73 -12.43
N LEU A 98 -10.03 12.08 -12.21
CA LEU A 98 -9.58 12.78 -11.00
C LEU A 98 -9.69 14.31 -11.10
N ASP A 99 -10.05 14.86 -12.26
CA ASP A 99 -10.16 16.32 -12.42
C ASP A 99 -11.15 17.00 -11.47
N PRO A 100 -12.29 16.39 -11.06
CA PRO A 100 -13.16 16.97 -10.05
C PRO A 100 -12.48 17.16 -8.67
N LEU A 101 -11.52 16.31 -8.32
CA LEU A 101 -10.71 16.53 -7.11
C LEU A 101 -9.77 17.74 -7.29
N THR A 102 -9.23 17.94 -8.50
CA THR A 102 -8.45 19.14 -8.80
C THR A 102 -9.31 20.40 -8.64
N ASP A 103 -10.55 20.41 -9.15
CA ASP A 103 -11.47 21.54 -8.97
C ASP A 103 -11.80 21.78 -7.49
N MET A 104 -12.06 20.71 -6.73
CA MET A 104 -12.28 20.80 -5.29
C MET A 104 -11.08 21.49 -4.59
N TRP A 105 -9.85 21.08 -4.90
CA TRP A 105 -8.67 21.69 -4.30
C TRP A 105 -8.45 23.14 -4.76
N LEU A 106 -8.56 23.45 -6.04
CA LEU A 106 -8.26 24.79 -6.54
C LEU A 106 -9.35 25.80 -6.16
N ASP A 107 -10.62 25.44 -6.32
CA ASP A 107 -11.74 26.35 -6.13
C ASP A 107 -12.27 26.35 -4.70
N ASN A 108 -12.37 25.19 -4.06
CA ASN A 108 -13.15 25.03 -2.83
C ASN A 108 -12.30 24.95 -1.55
N ALA A 109 -11.01 24.65 -1.65
CA ALA A 109 -10.07 24.71 -0.52
C ALA A 109 -9.64 26.15 -0.16
N ASP A 110 -10.56 27.10 -0.27
CA ASP A 110 -10.37 28.47 0.22
C ASP A 110 -10.85 28.57 1.66
N VAL A 111 -10.06 29.20 2.54
CA VAL A 111 -10.42 29.43 3.95
C VAL A 111 -11.83 30.02 4.07
N GLU A 112 -12.22 30.99 3.24
CA GLU A 112 -13.52 31.65 3.35
C GLU A 112 -14.72 30.76 3.00
N LYS A 113 -14.51 29.79 2.10
CA LYS A 113 -15.52 28.78 1.74
C LYS A 113 -15.64 27.69 2.80
N LEU A 114 -14.54 27.38 3.47
CA LEU A 114 -14.48 26.40 4.55
C LEU A 114 -14.98 26.95 5.89
N LEU A 115 -14.97 28.28 6.09
CA LEU A 115 -15.42 28.94 7.32
C LEU A 115 -16.90 28.64 7.61
N ASP A 116 -17.19 28.30 8.87
CA ASP A 116 -18.56 28.10 9.34
C ASP A 116 -19.42 29.38 9.11
N PRO A 117 -20.68 29.27 8.63
CA PRO A 117 -21.52 30.45 8.40
C PRO A 117 -21.78 31.25 9.68
N ASP A 118 -21.79 30.59 10.85
CA ASP A 118 -21.96 31.21 12.17
C ASP A 118 -20.66 31.83 12.72
N ALA A 119 -19.51 31.53 12.10
CA ALA A 119 -18.22 32.15 12.39
C ALA A 119 -17.99 33.48 11.62
N ARG A 120 -18.89 33.84 10.69
CA ARG A 120 -18.86 35.12 9.95
C ARG A 120 -19.23 36.27 10.90
N PRO A 121 -18.47 37.39 10.92
CA PRO A 121 -18.69 38.44 11.91
C PRO A 121 -20.09 39.06 11.78
N ALA A 122 -20.95 38.79 12.76
CA ALA A 122 -22.27 39.41 12.87
C ALA A 122 -22.13 40.93 13.12
N ARG A 123 -22.50 41.71 12.10
CA ARG A 123 -22.65 43.19 12.06
C ARG A 123 -21.38 44.03 12.24
N ARG A 124 -21.25 45.05 11.37
CA ARG A 124 -20.18 46.07 11.27
C ARG A 124 -19.88 46.91 12.54
N ILE A 125 -20.48 46.61 13.70
CA ILE A 125 -20.50 47.52 14.87
C ILE A 125 -19.86 46.90 16.14
N THR A 126 -19.60 45.60 16.21
CA THR A 126 -19.22 44.93 17.48
C THR A 126 -17.71 44.85 17.80
N LYS A 127 -16.80 45.38 16.96
CA LYS A 127 -15.34 45.34 17.23
C LYS A 127 -14.58 46.63 16.85
N PHE A 128 -15.10 47.81 17.19
CA PHE A 128 -14.38 49.09 17.03
C PHE A 128 -12.97 49.07 17.68
N TRP A 129 -12.82 48.32 18.78
CA TRP A 129 -11.59 48.20 19.57
C TRP A 129 -10.51 47.26 18.99
N ALA A 130 -10.82 46.45 17.96
CA ALA A 130 -9.83 45.57 17.30
C ALA A 130 -9.05 46.28 16.17
N THR A 131 -9.58 47.40 15.68
CA THR A 131 -8.98 48.21 14.60
C THR A 131 -7.61 48.81 14.95
N PRO A 132 -7.39 49.34 16.18
CA PRO A 132 -6.08 49.88 16.57
C PRO A 132 -4.99 48.81 16.70
N LEU A 133 -5.33 47.60 17.19
CA LEU A 133 -4.37 46.51 17.38
C LEU A 133 -3.91 45.87 16.07
N VAL A 134 -4.83 45.71 15.10
CA VAL A 134 -4.50 45.24 13.74
C VAL A 134 -3.66 46.28 12.99
N TRP A 135 -3.94 47.57 13.19
CA TRP A 135 -3.16 48.65 12.56
C TRP A 135 -1.78 48.83 13.20
N MET A 136 -1.63 48.51 14.49
CA MET A 136 -0.34 48.49 15.20
C MET A 136 0.52 47.28 14.80
N ALA A 137 -0.09 46.10 14.60
CA ALA A 137 0.59 44.92 14.07
C ALA A 137 1.00 45.08 12.58
N ALA A 138 0.18 45.75 11.77
CA ALA A 138 0.45 45.98 10.35
C ALA A 138 1.41 47.16 10.06
N ARG A 139 1.94 47.86 11.08
CA ARG A 139 2.84 49.02 10.94
C ARG A 139 4.25 48.82 11.51
N HIS A 140 4.60 47.64 12.00
CA HIS A 140 5.99 47.36 12.36
C HIS A 140 6.81 47.08 11.09
N PRO A 141 7.89 47.84 10.82
CA PRO A 141 8.80 47.52 9.73
C PRO A 141 9.46 46.17 10.05
N GLY A 142 9.12 45.12 9.31
CA GLY A 142 9.58 43.75 9.58
C GLY A 142 8.49 42.69 9.78
N ASP A 143 7.24 42.98 9.41
CA ASP A 143 6.12 42.02 9.46
C ASP A 143 6.42 40.76 8.62
N THR A 144 6.03 39.57 9.10
CA THR A 144 6.29 38.28 8.43
C THR A 144 5.65 38.23 7.04
N VAL A 145 4.56 38.97 6.85
CA VAL A 145 3.89 39.14 5.55
C VAL A 145 4.74 39.95 4.56
N GLU A 146 5.54 40.92 5.01
CA GLU A 146 6.42 41.72 4.13
C GLU A 146 7.70 40.97 3.70
N ARG A 147 8.18 40.02 4.52
CA ARG A 147 9.39 39.21 4.22
C ARG A 147 9.13 37.96 3.39
N THR A 148 7.94 37.36 3.48
CA THR A 148 7.70 35.99 2.96
C THR A 148 6.69 35.93 1.80
N VAL A 149 5.82 36.94 1.64
CA VAL A 149 4.73 36.92 0.64
C VAL A 149 5.07 37.81 -0.56
N ALA A 150 4.80 37.34 -1.78
CA ALA A 150 4.99 38.11 -3.03
C ALA A 150 4.15 39.41 -3.02
N PRO A 151 4.65 40.54 -3.56
CA PRO A 151 3.99 41.85 -3.47
C PRO A 151 2.50 41.84 -3.86
N ASP A 152 2.16 41.08 -4.90
CA ASP A 152 0.84 41.08 -5.53
C ASP A 152 -0.22 40.27 -4.75
N THR A 153 0.18 39.38 -3.85
CA THR A 153 -0.75 38.56 -3.03
C THR A 153 -0.85 39.01 -1.58
N ARG A 154 -0.07 40.03 -1.17
CA ARG A 154 -0.02 40.54 0.21
C ARG A 154 -1.37 41.06 0.71
N GLU A 155 -2.12 41.76 -0.14
CA GLU A 155 -3.41 42.33 0.25
C GLU A 155 -4.49 41.25 0.45
N GLU A 156 -4.54 40.24 -0.44
CA GLU A 156 -5.46 39.10 -0.33
C GLU A 156 -5.19 38.30 0.96
N VAL A 157 -3.91 37.91 1.16
CA VAL A 157 -3.49 37.14 2.33
C VAL A 157 -3.74 37.92 3.61
N ARG A 158 -3.41 39.22 3.65
CA ARG A 158 -3.67 40.10 4.82
C ARG A 158 -5.17 40.25 5.08
N HIS A 159 -5.99 40.39 4.03
CA HIS A 159 -7.44 40.50 4.16
C HIS A 159 -8.04 39.23 4.78
N LYS A 160 -7.74 38.06 4.20
CA LYS A 160 -8.23 36.75 4.66
C LYS A 160 -7.72 36.39 6.05
N LEU A 161 -6.44 36.67 6.34
CA LEU A 161 -5.86 36.49 7.68
C LEU A 161 -6.57 37.38 8.71
N SER A 162 -6.87 38.64 8.35
CA SER A 162 -7.61 39.56 9.23
C SER A 162 -9.05 39.11 9.48
N HIS A 163 -9.70 38.49 8.48
CA HIS A 163 -11.04 37.93 8.60
C HIS A 163 -11.05 36.66 9.45
N PHE A 164 -10.06 35.78 9.24
CA PHE A 164 -9.82 34.57 10.03
C PHE A 164 -9.59 34.89 11.52
N ILE A 165 -8.71 35.84 11.84
CA ILE A 165 -8.42 36.28 13.23
C ILE A 165 -9.65 36.91 13.90
N ARG A 166 -10.58 37.49 13.11
CA ARG A 166 -11.81 38.12 13.63
C ARG A 166 -12.93 37.13 13.95
N SER A 167 -12.87 35.88 13.48
CA SER A 167 -13.79 34.79 13.82
C SER A 167 -13.63 34.31 15.28
N ARG A 168 -14.60 33.57 15.84
CA ARG A 168 -14.66 33.23 17.27
C ARG A 168 -13.42 32.45 17.72
N TRP A 169 -12.71 32.98 18.72
CA TRP A 169 -11.41 32.50 19.22
C TRP A 169 -11.43 31.16 20.00
N PHE A 170 -12.52 30.38 19.97
CA PHE A 170 -12.65 29.14 20.78
C PHE A 170 -13.38 27.97 20.10
N GLU A 171 -13.78 28.09 18.82
CA GLU A 171 -14.37 27.00 18.02
C GLU A 171 -13.51 26.77 16.76
N PRO A 172 -13.40 25.54 16.23
CA PRO A 172 -12.71 25.30 14.97
C PRO A 172 -13.25 26.24 13.89
N PRO A 173 -12.39 26.96 13.16
CA PRO A 173 -12.85 27.99 12.22
C PRO A 173 -13.63 27.40 11.05
N PHE A 174 -13.38 26.13 10.69
CA PHE A 174 -14.00 25.47 9.55
C PHE A 174 -15.23 24.63 9.94
N GLY A 175 -16.30 24.72 9.15
CA GLY A 175 -17.55 23.99 9.40
C GLY A 175 -17.44 22.52 8.97
N GLY A 176 -17.61 21.57 9.90
CA GLY A 176 -17.55 20.13 9.61
C GLY A 176 -18.56 19.71 8.53
N ASP A 177 -19.82 20.10 8.71
CA ASP A 177 -20.91 19.85 7.76
C ASP A 177 -20.61 20.41 6.35
N ILE A 178 -19.93 21.56 6.25
CA ILE A 178 -19.52 22.16 4.96
C ILE A 178 -18.47 21.29 4.30
N PHE A 179 -17.47 20.85 5.07
CA PHE A 179 -16.39 20.04 4.50
C PHE A 179 -16.89 18.66 4.06
N THR A 180 -17.77 18.04 4.84
CA THR A 180 -18.47 16.81 4.45
C THR A 180 -19.28 17.00 3.17
N ALA A 181 -20.02 18.12 3.06
CA ALA A 181 -20.78 18.46 1.85
C ALA A 181 -19.87 18.66 0.63
N MET A 182 -18.70 19.28 0.81
CA MET A 182 -17.71 19.50 -0.24
C MET A 182 -17.11 18.20 -0.76
N ILE A 183 -16.77 17.26 0.13
CA ILE A 183 -16.25 15.94 -0.27
C ILE A 183 -17.32 15.16 -1.03
N LEU A 184 -18.59 15.22 -0.58
CA LEU A 184 -19.72 14.63 -1.31
C LEU A 184 -19.87 15.23 -2.70
N ASP A 185 -19.82 16.55 -2.85
CA ASP A 185 -19.91 17.23 -4.15
C ASP A 185 -18.79 16.78 -5.10
N ALA A 186 -17.58 16.56 -4.58
CA ALA A 186 -16.46 16.08 -5.38
C ALA A 186 -16.67 14.63 -5.87
N PHE A 187 -17.24 13.74 -5.04
CA PHE A 187 -17.63 12.39 -5.49
C PHE A 187 -18.78 12.42 -6.49
N ASP A 188 -19.79 13.26 -6.27
CA ASP A 188 -20.91 13.44 -7.21
C ASP A 188 -20.41 13.96 -8.57
N ALA A 189 -19.45 14.88 -8.55
CA ALA A 189 -18.80 15.38 -9.75
C ALA A 189 -17.95 14.30 -10.44
N MET A 190 -17.21 13.45 -9.69
CA MET A 190 -16.53 12.28 -10.26
C MET A 190 -17.52 11.32 -10.92
N GLU A 191 -18.64 11.01 -10.26
CA GLU A 191 -19.68 10.14 -10.79
C GLU A 191 -20.28 10.70 -12.08
N ALA A 192 -20.50 12.01 -12.14
CA ALA A 192 -20.99 12.72 -13.32
C ALA A 192 -20.01 12.66 -14.53
N THR A 193 -18.71 12.45 -14.31
CA THR A 193 -17.76 12.23 -15.43
C THR A 193 -17.95 10.89 -16.13
N GLY A 194 -18.71 9.97 -15.54
CA GLY A 194 -18.96 8.63 -16.04
C GLY A 194 -17.85 7.64 -15.71
N HIS A 195 -18.20 6.36 -15.66
CA HIS A 195 -17.23 5.29 -15.44
C HIS A 195 -16.41 5.04 -16.71
N GLY A 196 -15.10 4.96 -16.54
CA GLY A 196 -14.17 4.51 -17.56
C GLY A 196 -13.83 3.03 -17.41
N PRO A 197 -12.96 2.48 -18.26
CA PRO A 197 -12.37 1.17 -18.02
C PRO A 197 -11.46 1.22 -16.78
N ALA A 198 -11.57 0.21 -15.91
CA ALA A 198 -10.73 0.07 -14.73
C ALA A 198 -9.24 0.07 -15.10
N LEU A 199 -8.40 0.68 -14.26
CA LEU A 199 -6.97 0.83 -14.54
C LEU A 199 -6.15 -0.40 -14.15
N LEU A 200 -6.70 -1.24 -13.27
CA LEU A 200 -6.10 -2.52 -12.88
C LEU A 200 -6.68 -3.69 -13.70
N PRO A 201 -5.88 -4.72 -14.00
CA PRO A 201 -6.37 -5.91 -14.70
C PRO A 201 -7.55 -6.59 -13.99
N PRO A 202 -8.41 -7.31 -14.73
CA PRO A 202 -9.47 -8.12 -14.14
C PRO A 202 -8.93 -9.12 -13.10
N GLY A 203 -9.58 -9.19 -11.94
CA GLY A 203 -9.18 -10.03 -10.81
C GLY A 203 -7.98 -9.55 -10.00
N HIS A 204 -7.41 -8.39 -10.34
CA HIS A 204 -6.38 -7.79 -9.50
C HIS A 204 -7.01 -6.95 -8.38
N PRO A 205 -6.68 -7.21 -7.10
CA PRO A 205 -7.25 -6.46 -6.00
C PRO A 205 -6.61 -5.07 -5.82
N LEU A 206 -7.42 -4.10 -5.40
CA LEU A 206 -6.98 -2.80 -4.90
C LEU A 206 -7.28 -2.73 -3.41
N ASP A 207 -6.28 -2.39 -2.59
CA ASP A 207 -6.47 -2.13 -1.16
C ASP A 207 -6.17 -0.67 -0.84
N LEU A 208 -7.10 -0.04 -0.13
CA LEU A 208 -7.01 1.32 0.37
C LEU A 208 -7.06 1.28 1.90
N PHE A 209 -6.12 1.93 2.58
CA PHE A 209 -6.10 2.07 4.04
C PHE A 209 -6.05 3.53 4.44
N VAL A 210 -6.99 3.94 5.29
CA VAL A 210 -7.07 5.30 5.81
C VAL A 210 -6.93 5.23 7.32
N THR A 211 -5.97 5.95 7.89
CA THR A 211 -5.81 6.01 9.34
C THR A 211 -6.64 7.13 9.95
N VAL A 212 -7.24 6.83 11.09
CA VAL A 212 -8.08 7.73 11.88
C VAL A 212 -7.75 7.49 13.35
N THR A 213 -7.90 8.53 14.17
CA THR A 213 -7.73 8.42 15.62
C THR A 213 -9.10 8.47 16.29
N ASP A 214 -9.40 7.48 17.11
CA ASP A 214 -10.53 7.48 18.04
C ASP A 214 -10.17 8.33 19.26
N PHE A 215 -10.91 9.41 19.49
CA PHE A 215 -10.63 10.31 20.60
C PHE A 215 -10.85 9.64 21.96
N GLU A 216 -11.91 8.85 22.11
CA GLU A 216 -12.21 8.16 23.36
C GLU A 216 -11.34 6.91 23.53
N GLY A 217 -10.95 6.31 22.41
CA GLY A 217 -10.21 5.05 22.38
C GLY A 217 -11.09 3.87 22.79
N HIS A 218 -10.53 2.68 22.65
CA HIS A 218 -11.21 1.43 22.96
C HIS A 218 -10.29 0.47 23.71
N PRO A 219 -10.83 -0.34 24.65
CA PRO A 219 -10.01 -1.30 25.36
C PRO A 219 -9.53 -2.41 24.40
N GLN A 220 -8.22 -2.60 24.37
CA GLN A 220 -7.52 -3.66 23.67
C GLN A 220 -6.82 -4.56 24.69
N SER A 221 -7.17 -5.85 24.66
CA SER A 221 -6.47 -6.86 25.46
C SER A 221 -5.14 -7.21 24.80
N LEU A 222 -4.06 -7.05 25.54
CA LEU A 222 -2.72 -7.48 25.16
C LEU A 222 -2.35 -8.72 25.96
N ASN A 223 -1.77 -9.72 25.30
CA ASN A 223 -1.21 -10.88 25.99
C ASN A 223 0.21 -10.54 26.43
N LEU A 224 0.48 -10.62 27.73
CA LEU A 224 1.83 -10.44 28.29
C LEU A 224 2.27 -11.72 28.99
N ASN A 225 3.54 -11.77 29.40
CA ASN A 225 4.06 -12.87 30.22
C ASN A 225 3.50 -12.81 31.66
N SER A 226 3.38 -11.61 32.23
CA SER A 226 2.78 -11.39 33.55
C SER A 226 2.42 -9.90 33.73
N PRO A 227 1.14 -9.55 34.02
CA PRO A 227 -0.01 -10.45 34.06
C PRO A 227 -0.30 -11.05 32.66
N PRO A 228 -0.84 -12.27 32.53
CA PRO A 228 -1.05 -12.92 31.22
C PRO A 228 -1.87 -12.08 30.23
N GLN A 229 -2.73 -11.20 30.76
CA GLN A 229 -3.49 -10.22 30.00
C GLN A 229 -3.46 -8.86 30.71
N VAL A 230 -3.28 -7.81 29.93
CA VAL A 230 -3.57 -6.43 30.34
C VAL A 230 -4.56 -5.84 29.33
N VAL A 231 -5.42 -4.95 29.80
CA VAL A 231 -6.28 -4.16 28.93
C VAL A 231 -5.70 -2.76 28.88
N GLU A 232 -5.31 -2.32 27.68
CA GLU A 232 -4.87 -0.95 27.42
C GLU A 232 -5.87 -0.24 26.53
N THR A 233 -5.88 1.09 26.54
CA THR A 233 -6.74 1.88 25.66
C THR A 233 -6.01 2.11 24.34
N GLU A 234 -6.51 1.53 23.25
CA GLU A 234 -6.03 1.77 21.89
C GLU A 234 -6.88 2.85 21.22
N HIS A 235 -6.22 3.83 20.62
CA HIS A 235 -6.87 4.96 19.97
C HIS A 235 -6.73 4.91 18.45
N ARG A 236 -5.84 4.08 17.90
CA ARG A 236 -5.63 3.99 16.46
C ARG A 236 -6.73 3.17 15.80
N LEU A 237 -7.28 3.72 14.74
CA LEU A 237 -8.20 3.04 13.85
C LEU A 237 -7.66 3.05 12.42
N SER A 238 -7.88 1.95 11.70
CA SER A 238 -7.58 1.86 10.28
C SER A 238 -8.83 1.42 9.55
N ILE A 239 -9.33 2.29 8.68
CA ILE A 239 -10.47 2.02 7.82
C ILE A 239 -9.91 1.49 6.51
N GLY A 240 -10.11 0.18 6.28
CA GLY A 240 -9.66 -0.50 5.07
C GLY A 240 -10.79 -0.64 4.04
N PHE A 241 -10.49 -0.48 2.77
CA PHE A 241 -11.37 -0.81 1.64
C PHE A 241 -10.63 -1.76 0.72
N ARG A 242 -11.33 -2.77 0.20
CA ARG A 242 -10.74 -3.75 -0.70
C ARG A 242 -11.68 -4.04 -1.85
N ALA A 243 -11.25 -3.67 -3.05
CA ALA A 243 -11.88 -4.14 -4.28
C ALA A 243 -11.23 -5.46 -4.69
N ARG A 244 -12.05 -6.48 -5.02
CA ARG A 244 -11.56 -7.79 -5.48
C ARG A 244 -11.18 -7.80 -6.96
N GLY A 245 -11.63 -6.80 -7.70
CA GLY A 245 -11.44 -6.66 -9.14
C GLY A 245 -12.23 -7.63 -10.02
N HIS A 246 -13.29 -8.21 -9.48
CA HIS A 246 -14.28 -9.01 -10.22
C HIS A 246 -15.68 -8.40 -10.04
N GLY A 247 -16.53 -8.52 -11.06
CA GLY A 247 -17.90 -8.00 -11.03
C GLY A 247 -17.99 -6.50 -11.31
N GLU A 248 -19.02 -5.86 -10.74
CA GLU A 248 -19.19 -4.40 -10.83
C GLU A 248 -18.06 -3.70 -10.08
N ARG A 249 -17.25 -2.95 -10.82
CA ARG A 249 -16.02 -2.30 -10.36
C ARG A 249 -16.35 -1.08 -9.51
N ASN A 250 -16.70 -1.30 -8.25
CA ASN A 250 -16.94 -0.26 -7.25
C ASN A 250 -16.07 -0.53 -6.00
N LEU A 251 -15.45 0.52 -5.46
CA LEU A 251 -14.60 0.39 -4.28
C LEU A 251 -15.41 0.25 -2.98
N ALA A 252 -16.41 1.14 -2.80
CA ALA A 252 -17.38 1.15 -1.70
C ALA A 252 -18.54 2.11 -2.02
N ASP A 253 -19.56 2.16 -1.17
CA ASP A 253 -20.56 3.23 -1.22
C ASP A 253 -19.86 4.59 -0.99
N PRO A 254 -20.16 5.63 -1.79
CA PRO A 254 -19.54 6.96 -1.63
C PRO A 254 -19.66 7.53 -0.22
N ALA A 255 -20.73 7.23 0.54
CA ALA A 255 -20.86 7.66 1.92
C ALA A 255 -19.78 7.04 2.83
N GLU A 256 -19.37 5.79 2.58
CA GLU A 256 -18.27 5.14 3.31
C GLU A 256 -16.92 5.80 3.00
N LEU A 257 -16.70 6.18 1.74
CA LEU A 257 -15.49 6.89 1.30
C LEU A 257 -15.42 8.30 1.90
N VAL A 258 -16.54 9.02 1.91
CA VAL A 258 -16.69 10.35 2.54
C VAL A 258 -16.44 10.25 4.05
N PHE A 259 -16.99 9.22 4.71
CA PHE A 259 -16.73 8.97 6.13
C PHE A 259 -15.24 8.89 6.40
N ALA A 260 -14.51 8.06 5.65
CA ALA A 260 -13.07 7.90 5.83
C ALA A 260 -12.30 9.20 5.53
N ALA A 261 -12.65 9.89 4.43
CA ALA A 261 -12.02 11.14 3.99
C ALA A 261 -12.20 12.27 5.02
N ARG A 262 -13.43 12.45 5.52
CA ARG A 262 -13.75 13.48 6.50
C ARG A 262 -13.15 13.16 7.87
N ALA A 263 -13.23 11.90 8.31
CA ALA A 263 -12.68 11.46 9.59
C ALA A 263 -11.17 11.66 9.65
N THR A 264 -10.43 11.21 8.63
CA THR A 264 -8.96 11.33 8.61
C THR A 264 -8.49 12.78 8.56
N ALA A 265 -9.27 13.71 7.99
CA ALA A 265 -8.93 15.13 7.88
C ALA A 265 -9.47 15.99 9.05
N SER A 266 -9.91 15.38 10.15
CA SER A 266 -10.42 16.08 11.34
C SER A 266 -9.30 16.62 12.24
N PHE A 267 -8.53 17.57 11.73
CA PHE A 267 -7.33 18.10 12.39
C PHE A 267 -7.65 19.05 13.56
N PRO A 268 -7.24 18.73 14.80
CA PRO A 268 -7.49 19.57 15.97
C PRO A 268 -7.00 21.02 15.78
N GLY A 269 -7.88 21.98 15.99
CA GLY A 269 -7.60 23.42 15.88
C GLY A 269 -7.87 24.03 14.50
N ALA A 270 -8.02 23.22 13.44
CA ALA A 270 -8.46 23.69 12.13
C ALA A 270 -9.86 23.16 11.77
N PHE A 271 -10.05 21.84 11.86
CA PHE A 271 -11.31 21.16 11.54
C PHE A 271 -11.91 20.52 12.81
N PRO A 272 -13.25 20.56 12.97
CA PRO A 272 -13.90 19.92 14.10
C PRO A 272 -13.76 18.39 14.03
N PRO A 273 -13.76 17.70 15.19
CA PRO A 273 -13.88 16.25 15.24
C PRO A 273 -15.08 15.77 14.42
N PHE A 274 -14.90 14.66 13.71
CA PHE A 274 -15.95 14.05 12.93
C PHE A 274 -16.74 13.05 13.77
N THR A 275 -18.05 12.98 13.53
CA THR A 275 -18.93 11.97 14.12
C THR A 275 -19.81 11.37 13.03
N VAL A 276 -20.27 10.13 13.24
CA VAL A 276 -21.21 9.49 12.30
C VAL A 276 -22.48 10.32 12.12
N ARG A 277 -22.94 10.96 13.21
CA ARG A 277 -24.11 11.84 13.23
C ARG A 277 -23.94 13.07 12.32
N GLU A 278 -22.71 13.55 12.12
CA GLU A 278 -22.40 14.63 11.16
C GLU A 278 -22.79 14.19 9.75
N LEU A 279 -22.27 13.04 9.31
CA LEU A 279 -22.55 12.50 7.98
C LEU A 279 -24.03 12.16 7.81
N ASP A 280 -24.66 11.53 8.79
CA ASP A 280 -26.11 11.22 8.75
C ASP A 280 -26.96 12.48 8.54
N ARG A 281 -26.61 13.58 9.23
CA ARG A 281 -27.32 14.86 9.10
C ARG A 281 -27.12 15.46 7.71
N VAL A 282 -25.90 15.42 7.17
CA VAL A 282 -25.59 15.94 5.83
C VAL A 282 -26.31 15.12 4.76
N LEU A 283 -26.25 13.79 4.83
CA LEU A 283 -26.94 12.89 3.90
C LEU A 283 -28.46 13.07 3.94
N LYS A 284 -29.04 13.21 5.15
CA LYS A 284 -30.48 13.49 5.31
C LYS A 284 -30.87 14.82 4.67
N ARG A 285 -30.08 15.88 4.85
CA ARG A 285 -30.33 17.19 4.21
C ARG A 285 -30.23 17.12 2.68
N ARG A 286 -29.40 16.22 2.16
CA ARG A 286 -29.24 15.97 0.72
C ARG A 286 -30.22 14.93 0.15
N HIS A 287 -31.11 14.37 0.96
CA HIS A 287 -32.01 13.28 0.57
C HIS A 287 -31.27 12.06 -0.03
N ARG A 288 -30.05 11.77 0.45
CA ARG A 288 -29.24 10.63 0.02
C ARG A 288 -29.40 9.46 0.99
N ALA A 289 -29.68 8.28 0.45
CA ALA A 289 -29.70 7.04 1.23
C ALA A 289 -28.28 6.50 1.45
N TRP A 290 -28.05 5.81 2.57
CA TRP A 290 -26.83 5.06 2.83
C TRP A 290 -27.19 3.63 3.27
N PRO A 291 -27.49 2.74 2.31
CA PRO A 291 -28.00 1.39 2.60
C PRO A 291 -27.00 0.51 3.37
N THR A 292 -25.71 0.72 3.17
CA THR A 292 -24.64 -0.08 3.80
C THR A 292 -24.21 0.44 5.17
N ARG A 293 -24.84 1.50 5.69
CA ARG A 293 -24.44 2.21 6.92
C ARG A 293 -24.08 1.29 8.08
N ASP A 294 -25.01 0.45 8.53
CA ASP A 294 -24.81 -0.33 9.76
C ASP A 294 -23.76 -1.44 9.57
N ALA A 295 -23.73 -2.06 8.39
CA ALA A 295 -22.69 -3.03 8.03
C ALA A 295 -21.29 -2.37 7.97
N PHE A 296 -21.21 -1.16 7.43
CA PHE A 296 -19.98 -0.38 7.41
C PHE A 296 -19.52 -0.01 8.82
N LEU A 297 -20.41 0.49 9.68
CA LEU A 297 -20.07 0.87 11.05
C LEU A 297 -19.61 -0.33 11.88
N ALA A 298 -20.23 -1.51 11.71
CA ALA A 298 -19.77 -2.75 12.32
C ALA A 298 -18.36 -3.14 11.86
N ARG A 299 -18.03 -2.88 10.60
CA ARG A 299 -16.71 -3.17 10.01
C ARG A 299 -15.63 -2.15 10.39
N ALA A 300 -15.95 -0.86 10.34
CA ALA A 300 -15.02 0.24 10.58
C ALA A 300 -14.82 0.54 12.07
N LEU A 301 -15.85 0.33 12.89
CA LEU A 301 -15.86 0.60 14.32
C LEU A 301 -16.39 -0.60 15.12
N PRO A 302 -15.79 -1.79 14.99
CA PRO A 302 -16.35 -3.05 15.52
C PRO A 302 -16.61 -3.00 17.03
N ARG A 303 -15.73 -2.35 17.80
CA ARG A 303 -15.88 -2.25 19.26
C ARG A 303 -17.01 -1.32 19.69
N HIS A 304 -17.19 -0.21 18.98
CA HIS A 304 -18.28 0.73 19.25
C HIS A 304 -19.62 0.16 18.77
N ALA A 305 -19.63 -0.52 17.60
CA ALA A 305 -20.80 -1.20 17.08
C ALA A 305 -21.27 -2.33 18.01
N ALA A 306 -20.36 -3.14 18.54
CA ALA A 306 -20.68 -4.18 19.53
C ALA A 306 -21.32 -3.64 20.82
N ARG A 307 -21.12 -2.34 21.12
CA ARG A 307 -21.71 -1.65 22.27
C ARG A 307 -22.97 -0.84 21.91
N GLY A 308 -23.39 -0.86 20.65
CA GLY A 308 -24.49 -0.01 20.16
C GLY A 308 -24.19 1.48 20.20
N ARG A 309 -22.91 1.89 20.16
CA ARG A 309 -22.46 3.29 20.26
C ARG A 309 -21.58 3.74 19.10
N ALA A 310 -21.63 3.02 17.96
CA ALA A 310 -20.85 3.39 16.77
C ALA A 310 -21.12 4.83 16.31
N GLU A 311 -22.36 5.29 16.46
CA GLU A 311 -22.79 6.63 16.11
C GLU A 311 -22.24 7.76 17.00
N ASP A 312 -21.80 7.42 18.21
CA ASP A 312 -21.23 8.37 19.17
C ASP A 312 -19.70 8.44 19.08
N ALA A 313 -19.08 7.63 18.22
CA ALA A 313 -17.64 7.64 18.03
C ALA A 313 -17.16 9.03 17.54
N VAL A 314 -16.22 9.61 18.28
CA VAL A 314 -15.59 10.90 17.98
C VAL A 314 -14.24 10.64 17.33
N LEU A 315 -14.14 10.97 16.04
CA LEU A 315 -12.98 10.69 15.22
C LEU A 315 -12.19 11.96 14.93
N ILE A 316 -10.87 11.89 15.13
CA ILE A 316 -9.91 12.95 14.83
C ILE A 316 -8.85 12.46 13.84
N ASP A 317 -8.04 13.39 13.36
CA ASP A 317 -7.02 13.14 12.34
C ASP A 317 -6.08 11.97 12.70
N GLY A 318 -5.87 11.07 11.73
CA GLY A 318 -5.01 9.90 11.88
C GLY A 318 -3.53 10.23 12.08
N SER A 319 -3.09 11.42 11.68
CA SER A 319 -1.72 11.92 11.87
C SER A 319 -1.40 12.30 13.32
N VAL A 320 -2.40 12.43 14.21
CA VAL A 320 -2.21 12.71 15.64
C VAL A 320 -1.45 11.57 16.33
N LEU A 321 -1.71 10.33 15.91
CA LEU A 321 -1.12 9.11 16.47
C LEU A 321 -0.22 8.35 15.50
N ALA A 322 -0.47 8.47 14.20
CA ALA A 322 0.20 7.67 13.18
C ALA A 322 0.74 8.57 12.06
N ASN A 323 2.04 8.93 12.11
CA ASN A 323 2.70 9.69 11.03
C ASN A 323 3.05 8.85 9.78
N ALA A 324 2.37 7.73 9.52
CA ALA A 324 2.19 7.13 8.19
C ALA A 324 1.69 5.68 8.31
N PRO A 325 0.72 5.26 7.48
CA PRO A 325 0.16 3.90 7.48
C PRO A 325 1.04 2.85 6.79
N PHE A 326 2.36 2.87 7.04
CA PHE A 326 3.29 1.88 6.48
C PHE A 326 2.97 0.46 6.93
N ALA A 327 2.60 0.26 8.20
CA ALA A 327 2.30 -1.06 8.75
C ALA A 327 1.13 -1.74 8.02
N GLN A 328 0.09 -0.97 7.68
CA GLN A 328 -1.08 -1.43 6.95
C GLN A 328 -0.70 -1.83 5.52
N ALA A 329 0.06 -0.98 4.84
CA ALA A 329 0.53 -1.26 3.48
C ALA A 329 1.47 -2.48 3.43
N ILE A 330 2.37 -2.65 4.42
CA ILE A 330 3.22 -3.83 4.59
C ILE A 330 2.38 -5.09 4.86
N GLY A 331 1.33 -4.98 5.67
CA GLY A 331 0.41 -6.08 5.94
C GLY A 331 -0.27 -6.60 4.67
N ALA A 332 -0.69 -5.68 3.79
CA ALA A 332 -1.35 -6.02 2.53
C ALA A 332 -0.42 -6.67 1.48
N LEU A 333 0.91 -6.47 1.56
CA LEU A 333 1.87 -7.18 0.69
C LEU A 333 1.78 -8.71 0.83
N ARG A 334 1.51 -9.20 2.05
CA ARG A 334 1.55 -10.63 2.37
C ARG A 334 0.52 -11.47 1.58
N ASN A 335 -0.53 -10.83 1.08
CA ASN A 335 -1.67 -11.49 0.44
C ASN A 335 -1.80 -11.15 -1.05
N ARG A 336 -0.67 -10.89 -1.73
CA ARG A 336 -0.64 -10.52 -3.15
C ARG A 336 -0.21 -11.72 -4.02
N PRO A 337 -1.15 -12.42 -4.67
CA PRO A 337 -0.76 -13.42 -5.66
C PRO A 337 -0.04 -12.72 -6.83
N SER A 338 1.01 -13.35 -7.35
CA SER A 338 1.62 -12.93 -8.61
C SER A 338 1.58 -14.05 -9.62
N ARG A 339 1.16 -13.69 -10.85
CA ARG A 339 1.22 -14.54 -12.04
C ARG A 339 2.39 -14.16 -12.98
N ARG A 340 3.19 -13.15 -12.62
CA ARG A 340 4.28 -12.58 -13.42
C ARG A 340 5.46 -12.15 -12.56
N GLU A 341 6.58 -11.79 -13.20
CA GLU A 341 7.69 -11.12 -12.49
C GLU A 341 7.22 -9.76 -11.94
N VAL A 342 7.52 -9.48 -10.67
CA VAL A 342 7.08 -8.26 -9.97
C VAL A 342 8.30 -7.42 -9.57
N ASP A 343 8.28 -6.13 -9.89
CA ASP A 343 9.11 -5.12 -9.22
C ASP A 343 8.22 -4.35 -8.23
N ARG A 344 8.36 -4.64 -6.93
CA ARG A 344 7.53 -4.04 -5.87
C ARG A 344 8.19 -2.77 -5.32
N ARG A 345 7.47 -1.65 -5.41
CA ARG A 345 7.93 -0.34 -4.91
C ARG A 345 7.02 0.18 -3.80
N PHE A 346 7.60 0.49 -2.65
CA PHE A 346 6.98 1.40 -1.68
C PHE A 346 7.30 2.82 -2.10
N VAL A 347 6.29 3.57 -2.54
CA VAL A 347 6.44 4.97 -2.92
C VAL A 347 5.79 5.81 -1.83
N TYR A 348 6.56 6.62 -1.13
CA TYR A 348 5.99 7.57 -0.17
C TYR A 348 6.20 9.01 -0.62
N ILE A 349 5.16 9.81 -0.42
CA ILE A 349 5.18 11.23 -0.74
C ILE A 349 5.60 11.99 0.53
N ASP A 350 6.62 12.83 0.44
CA ASP A 350 7.12 13.64 1.55
C ASP A 350 7.33 15.08 1.09
N PRO A 351 6.34 15.95 1.27
CA PRO A 351 6.36 17.29 0.71
C PRO A 351 7.24 18.30 1.49
N LYS A 352 7.79 17.93 2.66
CA LYS A 352 8.70 18.79 3.45
C LYS A 352 9.64 17.98 4.37
N PRO A 353 10.66 17.29 3.83
CA PRO A 353 11.67 16.59 4.61
C PRO A 353 12.52 17.60 5.40
N GLY A 354 12.62 17.41 6.72
CA GLY A 354 13.57 18.14 7.57
C GLY A 354 12.97 19.22 8.48
N HIS A 355 11.80 19.77 8.17
CA HIS A 355 11.07 20.64 9.12
C HIS A 355 10.15 19.80 9.98
N ARG A 356 10.66 19.33 11.12
CA ARG A 356 9.81 18.84 12.21
C ARG A 356 8.81 19.95 12.55
N SER A 357 7.51 19.71 12.35
CA SER A 357 6.47 20.61 12.82
C SER A 357 6.46 20.73 14.35
N ILE A 358 7.14 19.82 15.07
CA ILE A 358 7.24 19.81 16.54
C ILE A 358 8.62 19.26 16.93
N GLN A 359 9.48 20.09 17.53
CA GLN A 359 10.66 19.62 18.26
C GLN A 359 10.25 19.22 19.69
N LEU A 360 10.47 17.97 20.06
CA LEU A 360 10.65 17.51 21.44
C LEU A 360 12.02 16.82 21.47
N ASN A 361 12.92 17.34 22.31
CA ASN A 361 14.27 16.81 22.46
C ASN A 361 14.28 15.55 23.33
N ARG A 362 15.35 14.76 23.14
CA ARG A 362 15.45 13.33 23.48
C ARG A 362 15.86 13.03 24.93
N HIS A 363 15.95 14.04 25.79
CA HIS A 363 16.24 13.85 27.22
C HIS A 363 15.33 14.79 28.02
N GLY A 364 14.65 14.24 29.03
CA GLY A 364 13.67 14.94 29.86
C GLY A 364 14.25 15.98 30.80
N GLU A 365 15.12 16.86 30.29
CA GLU A 365 15.50 18.10 30.95
C GLU A 365 14.72 19.23 30.27
N ALA A 366 13.86 19.89 31.04
CA ALA A 366 13.22 21.11 30.60
C ALA A 366 14.31 22.18 30.46
N GLU A 367 14.66 22.55 29.23
CA GLU A 367 15.37 23.81 29.01
C GLU A 367 14.43 24.95 29.41
N ASP A 368 14.90 25.80 30.32
CA ASP A 368 14.25 27.07 30.63
C ASP A 368 14.03 27.85 29.33
N ALA A 369 12.78 28.25 29.09
CA ALA A 369 12.41 29.07 27.96
C ALA A 369 13.31 30.33 27.91
N PRO A 370 13.65 30.86 26.72
CA PRO A 370 14.41 32.09 26.63
C PRO A 370 13.67 33.19 27.37
N SER A 371 14.18 33.61 28.54
CA SER A 371 13.62 34.69 29.33
C SER A 371 14.20 36.01 28.82
N GLY A 372 13.36 36.81 28.16
CA GLY A 372 13.70 38.13 27.66
C GLY A 372 12.48 38.80 27.03
N ALA A 373 12.52 40.12 26.86
CA ALA A 373 11.40 40.91 26.33
C ALA A 373 10.99 40.55 24.88
N ASP A 374 11.82 39.78 24.16
CA ASP A 374 11.63 39.35 22.76
C ASP A 374 11.47 37.83 22.57
N ALA A 375 11.12 37.08 23.63
CA ALA A 375 10.87 35.64 23.50
C ALA A 375 9.61 35.36 22.66
N PRO A 376 9.69 34.61 21.54
CA PRO A 376 8.53 34.34 20.71
C PRO A 376 7.52 33.51 21.51
N LEU A 377 6.30 34.02 21.64
CA LEU A 377 5.18 33.32 22.28
C LEU A 377 5.00 31.93 21.61
N PRO A 378 4.78 30.85 22.40
CA PRO A 378 4.52 29.54 21.84
C PRO A 378 3.33 29.59 20.86
N SER A 379 3.52 29.05 19.66
CA SER A 379 2.53 29.07 18.57
C SER A 379 1.19 28.45 19.01
N PHE A 380 0.06 29.00 18.53
CA PHE A 380 -1.32 28.57 18.83
C PHE A 380 -1.53 27.05 18.78
N PHE A 381 -1.05 26.41 17.72
CA PHE A 381 -1.14 24.95 17.57
C PHE A 381 -0.28 24.22 18.61
N ARG A 382 0.88 24.76 18.98
CA ARG A 382 1.77 24.18 20.01
C ARG A 382 1.08 24.12 21.38
N THR A 383 0.22 25.10 21.69
CA THR A 383 -0.60 25.13 22.92
C THR A 383 -1.74 24.10 22.89
N ILE A 384 -2.44 23.96 21.77
CA ILE A 384 -3.48 22.92 21.59
C ILE A 384 -2.86 21.51 21.61
N PHE A 385 -1.74 21.32 20.91
CA PHE A 385 -1.00 20.06 20.89
C PHE A 385 -0.38 19.70 22.23
N GLY A 386 -0.06 20.71 23.06
CA GLY A 386 0.40 20.54 24.44
C GLY A 386 -0.73 20.15 25.40
N ALA A 387 -1.97 20.56 25.14
CA ALA A 387 -3.15 20.18 25.93
C ALA A 387 -3.65 18.74 25.64
N LEU A 388 -3.29 18.17 24.48
CA LEU A 388 -3.57 16.78 24.08
C LEU A 388 -2.45 15.80 24.52
N SER A 389 -1.76 16.09 25.62
CA SER A 389 -0.55 15.37 26.08
C SER A 389 -0.79 13.92 26.53
N ASP A 390 -2.03 13.53 26.80
CA ASP A 390 -2.37 12.20 27.33
C ASP A 390 -2.36 11.09 26.27
N ILE A 391 -2.23 11.45 24.98
CA ILE A 391 -2.20 10.48 23.86
C ILE A 391 -0.74 10.18 23.48
N PRO A 392 -0.23 8.93 23.65
CA PRO A 392 1.17 8.58 23.41
C PRO A 392 1.55 8.66 21.92
N ARG A 393 2.66 9.32 21.60
CA ARG A 393 3.15 9.54 20.21
C ARG A 393 4.46 8.79 19.96
N GLU A 394 4.53 8.00 18.89
CA GLU A 394 5.77 7.31 18.46
C GLU A 394 6.57 8.12 17.40
N GLN A 395 7.83 7.74 17.14
CA GLN A 395 8.70 8.30 16.09
C GLN A 395 8.59 7.50 14.76
N PRO A 396 7.66 7.80 13.83
CA PRO A 396 7.07 6.71 13.05
C PRO A 396 7.78 6.36 11.75
N ILE A 397 8.47 7.30 11.08
CA ILE A 397 8.97 7.05 9.72
C ILE A 397 10.25 6.21 9.74
N ARG A 398 11.21 6.56 10.62
CA ARG A 398 12.48 5.83 10.71
C ARG A 398 12.25 4.37 11.10
N ASP A 399 11.44 4.11 12.12
CA ASP A 399 11.22 2.74 12.61
C ASP A 399 10.51 1.87 11.56
N ASN A 400 9.61 2.46 10.77
CA ASN A 400 8.94 1.80 9.65
C ASN A 400 9.88 1.56 8.45
N LEU A 401 10.70 2.54 8.07
CA LEU A 401 11.72 2.36 7.03
C LEU A 401 12.78 1.34 7.45
N ASP A 402 13.19 1.35 8.73
CA ASP A 402 14.08 0.36 9.33
C ASP A 402 13.43 -1.04 9.32
N ALA A 403 12.09 -1.14 9.45
CA ALA A 403 11.38 -2.41 9.31
C ALA A 403 11.40 -2.93 7.87
N ILE A 404 11.22 -2.04 6.87
CA ILE A 404 11.31 -2.40 5.44
C ILE A 404 12.75 -2.77 5.08
N ASP A 405 13.77 -2.01 5.49
CA ASP A 405 15.16 -2.36 5.18
C ASP A 405 15.61 -3.63 5.91
N ARG A 406 15.18 -3.87 7.17
CA ARG A 406 15.38 -5.16 7.83
C ARG A 406 14.75 -6.31 7.05
N HIS A 407 13.55 -6.11 6.50
CA HIS A 407 12.89 -7.09 5.65
C HIS A 407 13.67 -7.34 4.34
N SER A 408 14.03 -6.30 3.60
CA SER A 408 14.78 -6.40 2.35
C SER A 408 16.21 -6.93 2.54
N ALA A 409 16.91 -6.55 3.61
CA ALA A 409 18.22 -7.07 3.98
C ALA A 409 18.18 -8.58 4.29
N ARG A 410 17.10 -9.04 4.93
CA ARG A 410 16.85 -10.47 5.16
C ARG A 410 16.61 -11.22 3.85
N ILE A 411 15.82 -10.68 2.92
CA ILE A 411 15.65 -11.26 1.57
C ILE A 411 16.99 -11.36 0.84
N ARG A 412 17.79 -10.27 0.81
CA ARG A 412 19.13 -10.27 0.19
C ARG A 412 20.08 -11.28 0.83
N ARG A 413 20.00 -11.47 2.16
CA ARG A 413 20.78 -12.50 2.89
C ARG A 413 20.33 -13.90 2.48
N MET A 414 19.03 -14.14 2.39
CA MET A 414 18.47 -15.42 1.95
C MET A 414 18.95 -15.79 0.55
N ALA A 415 18.89 -14.84 -0.39
CA ALA A 415 19.36 -15.04 -1.76
C ALA A 415 20.86 -15.45 -1.80
N ARG A 416 21.71 -14.82 -0.97
CA ARG A 416 23.12 -15.19 -0.84
C ARG A 416 23.31 -16.61 -0.29
N ILE A 417 22.54 -17.00 0.73
CA ILE A 417 22.59 -18.36 1.30
C ILE A 417 22.17 -19.39 0.25
N LEU A 418 21.05 -19.16 -0.44
CA LEU A 418 20.55 -20.02 -1.51
C LEU A 418 21.61 -20.20 -2.62
N ASN A 419 22.23 -19.10 -3.04
CA ASN A 419 23.28 -19.12 -4.07
C ASN A 419 24.51 -19.92 -3.64
N ALA A 420 24.88 -19.87 -2.35
CA ALA A 420 26.02 -20.60 -1.79
C ALA A 420 25.73 -22.10 -1.59
N LEU A 421 24.50 -22.48 -1.23
CA LEU A 421 24.11 -23.88 -1.03
C LEU A 421 23.91 -24.64 -2.34
N ARG A 422 23.64 -23.93 -3.44
CA ARG A 422 23.25 -24.50 -4.73
C ARG A 422 24.18 -25.60 -5.25
N PRO A 423 25.52 -25.42 -5.34
CA PRO A 423 26.39 -26.46 -5.91
C PRO A 423 26.32 -27.78 -5.12
N GLY A 424 26.21 -27.72 -3.79
CA GLY A 424 26.09 -28.90 -2.94
C GLY A 424 24.73 -29.60 -3.09
N ILE A 425 23.64 -28.82 -3.19
CA ILE A 425 22.29 -29.36 -3.41
C ILE A 425 22.20 -30.03 -4.79
N GLU A 426 22.74 -29.41 -5.83
CA GLU A 426 22.75 -29.98 -7.18
C GLU A 426 23.50 -31.33 -7.21
N ALA A 427 24.65 -31.42 -6.54
CA ALA A 427 25.40 -32.67 -6.41
C ALA A 427 24.61 -33.78 -5.68
N GLU A 428 23.91 -33.44 -4.59
CA GLU A 428 23.06 -34.38 -3.85
C GLU A 428 21.87 -34.88 -4.68
N VAL A 429 21.20 -33.98 -5.42
CA VAL A 429 20.09 -34.32 -6.32
C VAL A 429 20.55 -35.26 -7.43
N GLU A 430 21.70 -34.98 -8.04
CA GLU A 430 22.30 -35.82 -9.08
C GLU A 430 22.66 -37.21 -8.57
N SER A 431 23.25 -37.30 -7.38
CA SER A 431 23.56 -38.57 -6.70
C SER A 431 22.28 -39.37 -6.41
N ALA A 432 21.25 -38.70 -5.90
CA ALA A 432 19.99 -39.35 -5.53
C ALA A 432 19.23 -39.92 -6.74
N ILE A 433 19.25 -39.26 -7.89
CA ILE A 433 18.42 -39.65 -9.04
C ILE A 433 19.13 -40.65 -9.97
N GLY A 434 20.44 -40.87 -9.78
CA GLY A 434 21.28 -41.71 -10.62
C GLY A 434 21.90 -40.89 -11.75
N GLY A 435 23.23 -40.96 -11.88
CA GLY A 435 24.04 -40.03 -12.67
C GLY A 435 23.57 -39.80 -14.12
N MET A 436 23.93 -38.61 -14.63
CA MET A 436 23.77 -37.95 -15.96
C MET A 436 22.85 -38.50 -17.08
N LEU A 437 22.57 -39.80 -17.20
CA LEU A 437 21.86 -40.41 -18.33
C LEU A 437 20.32 -40.45 -18.19
N PHE A 438 19.75 -40.30 -16.98
CA PHE A 438 18.30 -40.45 -16.75
C PHE A 438 17.51 -39.13 -16.62
N LEU A 439 18.17 -38.00 -16.40
CA LEU A 439 17.53 -36.67 -16.24
C LEU A 439 17.08 -36.03 -17.57
N ASP A 440 17.32 -36.66 -18.72
CA ASP A 440 17.05 -36.04 -20.02
C ASP A 440 15.60 -36.19 -20.52
N ARG A 441 14.78 -37.07 -19.93
CA ARG A 441 13.41 -37.36 -20.41
C ARG A 441 12.39 -37.35 -19.26
N PRO A 442 11.89 -36.17 -18.86
CA PRO A 442 10.83 -36.07 -17.87
C PRO A 442 9.51 -36.63 -18.44
N THR A 443 8.84 -37.44 -17.64
CA THR A 443 7.43 -37.84 -17.83
C THR A 443 6.71 -37.59 -16.50
N PRO A 444 5.38 -37.44 -16.48
CA PRO A 444 4.66 -37.17 -15.22
C PRO A 444 4.95 -38.22 -14.14
N ALA A 445 4.95 -39.51 -14.51
CA ALA A 445 5.28 -40.61 -13.62
C ALA A 445 6.74 -40.53 -13.09
N ARG A 446 7.70 -40.16 -13.95
CA ARG A 446 9.09 -39.98 -13.54
C ARG A 446 9.27 -38.77 -12.62
N LEU A 447 8.64 -37.64 -12.92
CA LEU A 447 8.68 -36.45 -12.07
C LEU A 447 8.15 -36.76 -10.67
N SER A 448 7.00 -37.43 -10.57
CA SER A 448 6.44 -37.86 -9.29
C SER A 448 7.38 -38.78 -8.50
N ALA A 449 7.98 -39.77 -9.17
CA ALA A 449 8.95 -40.68 -8.55
C ALA A 449 10.23 -39.96 -8.10
N TRP A 450 10.82 -39.12 -8.96
CA TRP A 450 12.01 -38.35 -8.64
C TRP A 450 11.78 -37.36 -7.52
N ARG A 451 10.63 -36.66 -7.53
CA ARG A 451 10.22 -35.75 -6.45
C ARG A 451 10.12 -36.47 -5.12
N SER A 452 9.48 -37.64 -5.09
CA SER A 452 9.36 -38.46 -3.89
C SER A 452 10.73 -38.89 -3.36
N LYS A 453 11.64 -39.31 -4.27
CA LYS A 453 13.01 -39.70 -3.92
C LYS A 453 13.85 -38.52 -3.41
N ALA A 454 13.78 -37.37 -4.07
CA ALA A 454 14.51 -36.17 -3.69
C ALA A 454 14.05 -35.65 -2.32
N GLN A 455 12.76 -35.73 -2.01
CA GLN A 455 12.24 -35.32 -0.71
C GLN A 455 12.69 -36.26 0.42
N GLN A 456 12.71 -37.58 0.18
CA GLN A 456 13.28 -38.54 1.13
C GLN A 456 14.77 -38.31 1.34
N ARG A 457 15.53 -38.06 0.27
CA ARG A 457 16.94 -37.76 0.36
C ARG A 457 17.19 -36.47 1.15
N ALA A 458 16.43 -35.41 0.88
CA ALA A 458 16.56 -34.14 1.58
C ALA A 458 16.29 -34.30 3.09
N ALA A 459 15.28 -35.09 3.47
CA ALA A 459 15.00 -35.40 4.86
C ALA A 459 16.16 -36.16 5.52
N GLY A 460 16.65 -37.24 4.89
CA GLY A 460 17.76 -38.04 5.43
C GLY A 460 19.09 -37.27 5.49
N SER A 461 19.41 -36.46 4.48
CA SER A 461 20.65 -35.68 4.44
C SER A 461 20.66 -34.50 5.41
N ALA A 462 19.49 -34.02 5.86
CA ALA A 462 19.39 -32.94 6.83
C ALA A 462 19.67 -33.41 8.28
N GLY A 463 19.62 -34.72 8.55
CA GLY A 463 19.91 -35.30 9.86
C GLY A 463 19.11 -34.63 10.99
N PHE A 464 19.82 -34.24 12.05
CA PHE A 464 19.23 -33.62 13.24
C PHE A 464 18.45 -32.31 12.97
N ALA A 465 18.66 -31.64 11.83
CA ALA A 465 17.95 -30.42 11.48
C ALA A 465 16.53 -30.69 10.94
N PHE A 466 16.25 -31.90 10.45
CA PHE A 466 14.97 -32.24 9.84
C PHE A 466 13.78 -32.14 10.80
N PRO A 467 13.84 -32.66 12.05
CA PRO A 467 12.74 -32.51 13.01
C PRO A 467 12.33 -31.05 13.25
N ALA A 468 13.31 -30.14 13.40
CA ALA A 468 13.04 -28.71 13.60
C ALA A 468 12.33 -28.08 12.39
N TYR A 469 12.80 -28.40 11.18
CA TYR A 469 12.13 -27.99 9.93
C TYR A 469 10.70 -28.55 9.84
N GLY A 470 10.54 -29.84 10.13
CA GLY A 470 9.25 -30.51 10.12
C GLY A 470 8.25 -29.87 11.07
N HIS A 471 8.69 -29.51 12.29
CA HIS A 471 7.82 -28.89 13.29
C HIS A 471 7.39 -27.49 12.89
N LEU A 472 8.32 -26.70 12.34
CA LEU A 472 8.00 -25.38 11.81
C LEU A 472 6.97 -25.47 10.68
N LYS A 473 7.18 -26.43 9.77
CA LYS A 473 6.29 -26.70 8.66
C LYS A 473 4.89 -27.13 9.12
N LEU A 474 4.82 -28.08 10.06
CA LEU A 474 3.58 -28.52 10.66
C LEU A 474 2.84 -27.36 11.33
N SER A 475 3.56 -26.58 12.13
CA SER A 475 3.00 -25.41 12.82
C SER A 475 2.38 -24.43 11.83
N GLY A 476 3.11 -24.03 10.77
CA GLY A 476 2.57 -23.15 9.74
C GLY A 476 1.29 -23.67 9.10
N ILE A 477 1.23 -24.97 8.76
CA ILE A 477 0.04 -25.58 8.16
C ILE A 477 -1.16 -25.55 9.13
N VAL A 478 -0.94 -25.86 10.40
CA VAL A 478 -2.01 -25.92 11.41
C VAL A 478 -2.55 -24.52 11.73
N GLU A 479 -1.66 -23.53 11.87
CA GLU A 479 -2.07 -22.14 12.10
C GLU A 479 -2.82 -21.57 10.88
N ASP A 480 -2.34 -21.81 9.65
CA ASP A 480 -3.04 -21.39 8.42
C ASP A 480 -4.45 -22.02 8.32
N LEU A 481 -4.60 -23.29 8.71
CA LEU A 481 -5.89 -23.99 8.73
C LEU A 481 -6.80 -23.48 9.84
N ALA A 482 -6.25 -23.16 11.03
CA ALA A 482 -7.00 -22.57 12.13
C ALA A 482 -7.57 -21.21 11.73
N ASP A 483 -6.75 -20.33 11.14
CA ASP A 483 -7.18 -19.02 10.66
C ASP A 483 -8.19 -19.11 9.51
N LEU A 484 -8.02 -20.08 8.60
CA LEU A 484 -8.98 -20.31 7.53
C LEU A 484 -10.33 -20.77 8.09
N LEU A 485 -10.35 -21.82 8.92
CA LEU A 485 -11.59 -22.39 9.44
C LEU A 485 -12.29 -21.42 10.40
N PHE A 486 -11.55 -20.70 11.23
CA PHE A 486 -12.12 -19.64 12.07
C PHE A 486 -12.78 -18.54 11.23
N ARG A 487 -12.17 -18.11 10.12
CA ARG A 487 -12.81 -17.14 9.21
C ARG A 487 -14.04 -17.70 8.51
N LEU A 488 -14.02 -18.98 8.12
CA LEU A 488 -15.14 -19.62 7.41
C LEU A 488 -16.34 -19.90 8.32
N SER A 489 -16.15 -20.05 9.62
CA SER A 489 -17.26 -20.26 10.57
C SER A 489 -18.09 -19.00 10.83
N GLY A 490 -17.55 -17.81 10.53
CA GLY A 490 -18.20 -16.53 10.83
C GLY A 490 -18.09 -16.11 12.30
N GLU A 491 -17.29 -16.83 13.11
CA GLU A 491 -17.02 -16.47 14.50
C GLU A 491 -16.03 -15.30 14.59
N GLU A 492 -16.27 -14.37 15.52
CA GLU A 492 -15.41 -13.19 15.73
C GLU A 492 -14.76 -13.15 17.13
N SER A 493 -15.14 -14.06 18.03
CA SER A 493 -14.66 -14.07 19.42
C SER A 493 -13.19 -14.48 19.53
N PRO A 494 -12.32 -13.67 20.17
CA PRO A 494 -10.92 -14.02 20.40
C PRO A 494 -10.75 -15.31 21.23
N LEU A 495 -11.65 -15.57 22.17
CA LEU A 495 -11.65 -16.81 22.98
C LEU A 495 -11.93 -18.04 22.11
N MET A 496 -12.84 -17.91 21.13
CA MET A 496 -13.14 -18.99 20.19
C MET A 496 -11.97 -19.24 19.23
N ARG A 497 -11.22 -18.20 18.83
CA ARG A 497 -10.02 -18.39 18.00
C ARG A 497 -9.00 -19.30 18.67
N GLU A 498 -8.73 -19.08 19.96
CA GLU A 498 -7.81 -19.94 20.72
C GLU A 498 -8.36 -21.36 20.87
N SER A 499 -9.68 -21.52 21.07
CA SER A 499 -10.33 -22.82 21.12
C SER A 499 -10.17 -23.62 19.81
N TYR A 500 -10.33 -22.97 18.65
CA TYR A 500 -10.11 -23.60 17.34
C TYR A 500 -8.67 -24.09 17.19
N ARG A 501 -7.72 -23.22 17.54
CA ARG A 501 -6.29 -23.53 17.49
C ARG A 501 -5.97 -24.74 18.37
N GLN A 502 -6.47 -24.77 19.61
CA GLN A 502 -6.27 -25.88 20.53
C GLN A 502 -6.92 -27.18 20.05
N ALA A 503 -8.13 -27.13 19.50
CA ALA A 503 -8.83 -28.31 18.97
C ALA A 503 -8.06 -28.95 17.80
N LEU A 504 -7.60 -28.15 16.85
CA LEU A 504 -6.81 -28.62 15.71
C LEU A 504 -5.47 -29.21 16.15
N TRP A 505 -4.73 -28.53 17.04
CA TRP A 505 -3.49 -29.08 17.61
C TRP A 505 -3.72 -30.36 18.41
N GLY A 506 -4.83 -30.46 19.14
CA GLY A 506 -5.23 -31.67 19.85
C GLY A 506 -5.41 -32.84 18.90
N HIS A 507 -6.12 -32.63 17.78
CA HIS A 507 -6.30 -33.65 16.74
C HIS A 507 -4.98 -34.06 16.08
N VAL A 508 -4.14 -33.10 15.70
CA VAL A 508 -2.83 -33.34 15.06
C VAL A 508 -1.95 -34.25 15.93
N ARG A 509 -1.94 -34.02 17.26
CA ARG A 509 -1.23 -34.88 18.22
C ARG A 509 -1.88 -36.26 18.35
N ALA A 510 -3.21 -36.32 18.38
CA ALA A 510 -3.96 -37.58 18.49
C ALA A 510 -3.68 -38.54 17.32
N VAL A 511 -3.56 -38.00 16.09
CA VAL A 511 -3.22 -38.80 14.89
C VAL A 511 -1.70 -39.01 14.72
N GLY A 512 -0.88 -38.45 15.61
CA GLY A 512 0.58 -38.57 15.59
C GLY A 512 1.26 -37.84 14.43
N ALA A 513 0.62 -36.82 13.84
CA ALA A 513 1.19 -36.02 12.76
C ALA A 513 2.32 -35.07 13.25
N ASP A 514 2.47 -34.91 14.58
CA ASP A 514 3.55 -34.16 15.23
C ASP A 514 4.81 -34.99 15.54
N ARG A 515 4.78 -36.31 15.29
CA ARG A 515 5.91 -37.22 15.57
C ARG A 515 6.99 -37.13 14.48
N LEU A 516 7.71 -36.02 14.46
CA LEU A 516 8.77 -35.72 13.49
C LEU A 516 10.13 -36.15 14.04
N THR A 517 10.59 -37.33 13.61
CA THR A 517 11.92 -37.89 13.94
C THR A 517 12.90 -37.76 12.77
N GLU A 518 14.14 -38.20 12.95
CA GLU A 518 15.15 -38.22 11.86
C GLU A 518 14.77 -39.24 10.76
N ASP A 519 14.10 -40.33 11.12
CA ASP A 519 13.72 -41.45 10.23
C ASP A 519 12.22 -41.47 9.86
N VAL A 520 11.66 -40.32 9.52
CA VAL A 520 10.24 -40.22 9.13
C VAL A 520 10.03 -40.89 7.77
N GLY A 521 9.54 -42.13 7.79
CA GLY A 521 9.26 -42.91 6.58
C GLY A 521 8.12 -42.31 5.71
N PRO A 522 8.05 -42.67 4.41
CA PRO A 522 7.09 -42.11 3.46
C PRO A 522 5.62 -42.47 3.69
N ALA A 523 5.34 -43.43 4.58
CA ALA A 523 4.01 -43.86 5.00
C ALA A 523 3.66 -43.40 6.43
N SER A 524 4.48 -42.54 7.04
CA SER A 524 4.27 -42.01 8.38
C SER A 524 3.12 -40.98 8.42
N ALA A 525 2.53 -40.81 9.61
CA ALA A 525 1.46 -39.84 9.84
C ALA A 525 1.85 -38.38 9.47
N PRO A 526 3.04 -37.86 9.81
CA PRO A 526 3.45 -36.52 9.39
C PRO A 526 3.50 -36.35 7.87
N VAL A 527 4.01 -37.36 7.14
CA VAL A 527 4.07 -37.30 5.67
C VAL A 527 2.68 -37.37 5.06
N GLY A 528 1.77 -38.19 5.61
CA GLY A 528 0.37 -38.22 5.22
C GLY A 528 -0.30 -36.86 5.38
N PHE A 529 -0.11 -36.22 6.54
CA PHE A 529 -0.63 -34.89 6.83
C PHE A 529 -0.10 -33.83 5.85
N PHE A 530 1.21 -33.81 5.57
CA PHE A 530 1.79 -32.88 4.59
C PHE A 530 1.24 -33.11 3.18
N ARG A 531 1.06 -34.37 2.76
CA ARG A 531 0.48 -34.65 1.43
C ARG A 531 -0.92 -34.08 1.28
N GLN A 532 -1.73 -34.11 2.35
CA GLN A 532 -3.12 -33.64 2.32
C GLN A 532 -3.26 -32.13 2.51
N HIS A 533 -2.38 -31.50 3.30
CA HIS A 533 -2.62 -30.13 3.79
C HIS A 533 -1.58 -29.09 3.40
N ASP A 534 -0.38 -29.50 2.98
CA ASP A 534 0.75 -28.59 2.75
C ASP A 534 0.67 -27.86 1.40
N LEU A 535 -0.28 -26.93 1.32
CA LEU A 535 -0.49 -26.07 0.16
C LEU A 535 0.71 -25.13 -0.05
N SER A 536 1.19 -24.55 1.05
CA SER A 536 2.24 -23.53 1.04
C SER A 536 3.56 -24.06 0.46
N PHE A 537 3.98 -25.29 0.75
CA PHE A 537 5.18 -25.88 0.11
C PHE A 537 5.08 -25.99 -1.41
N ARG A 538 3.90 -26.34 -1.93
CA ARG A 538 3.67 -26.49 -3.38
C ARG A 538 3.77 -25.15 -4.09
N ILE A 539 3.17 -24.11 -3.50
CA ILE A 539 3.25 -22.73 -3.98
C ILE A 539 4.71 -22.24 -3.94
N ARG A 540 5.41 -22.44 -2.83
CA ARG A 540 6.83 -22.03 -2.66
C ARG A 540 7.74 -22.70 -3.69
N ARG A 541 7.53 -23.99 -3.99
CA ARG A 541 8.29 -24.74 -5.01
C ARG A 541 8.12 -24.13 -6.39
N LEU A 542 6.88 -23.84 -6.80
CA LEU A 542 6.60 -23.30 -8.12
C LEU A 542 7.09 -21.86 -8.27
N ARG A 543 6.95 -21.03 -7.22
CA ARG A 543 7.54 -19.69 -7.21
C ARG A 543 9.06 -19.73 -7.26
N PHE A 544 9.70 -20.67 -6.57
CA PHE A 544 11.14 -20.90 -6.69
C PHE A 544 11.52 -21.28 -8.13
N LEU A 545 10.74 -22.15 -8.77
CA LEU A 545 10.97 -22.54 -10.17
C LEU A 545 10.81 -21.36 -11.13
N ALA A 546 9.78 -20.53 -10.96
CA ALA A 546 9.57 -19.32 -11.76
C ALA A 546 10.77 -18.37 -11.67
N ARG A 547 11.29 -18.12 -10.46
CA ARG A 547 12.50 -17.29 -10.28
C ARG A 547 13.72 -17.90 -10.96
N ARG A 548 13.93 -19.21 -10.83
CA ARG A 548 15.07 -19.89 -11.47
C ARG A 548 15.01 -19.82 -13.00
N LEU A 549 13.81 -19.81 -13.57
CA LEU A 549 13.61 -19.57 -15.01
C LEU A 549 14.10 -18.16 -15.39
N SER A 550 13.66 -17.14 -14.66
CA SER A 550 14.03 -15.74 -14.92
C SER A 550 15.51 -15.43 -14.66
N GLU A 551 16.08 -15.89 -13.54
CA GLU A 551 17.46 -15.59 -13.17
C GLU A 551 18.52 -16.22 -14.08
N THR A 552 18.19 -17.32 -14.76
CA THR A 552 19.19 -18.10 -15.50
C THR A 552 18.86 -18.18 -16.98
N LEU A 553 17.67 -18.63 -17.35
CA LEU A 553 17.36 -18.86 -18.76
C LEU A 553 16.98 -17.57 -19.48
N GLU A 554 16.32 -16.63 -18.79
CA GLU A 554 15.96 -15.34 -19.40
C GLU A 554 17.12 -14.34 -19.49
N VAL A 555 18.14 -14.46 -18.62
CA VAL A 555 19.31 -13.58 -18.56
C VAL A 555 20.45 -14.08 -19.45
N GLU A 556 20.67 -15.40 -19.53
CA GLU A 556 21.81 -15.96 -20.27
C GLU A 556 21.54 -16.14 -21.79
N ALA A 557 20.32 -15.83 -22.28
CA ALA A 557 19.90 -15.98 -23.67
C ALA A 557 20.21 -17.37 -24.28
N THR A 558 20.20 -18.41 -23.46
CA THR A 558 20.67 -19.77 -23.82
C THR A 558 19.65 -20.61 -24.59
N ALA A 559 18.40 -20.16 -24.71
CA ALA A 559 17.32 -20.85 -25.40
C ALA A 559 16.42 -19.87 -26.15
N ASP A 560 15.67 -20.39 -27.14
CA ASP A 560 14.65 -19.64 -27.88
C ASP A 560 13.56 -19.10 -26.93
N ASP A 561 13.25 -17.81 -27.04
CA ASP A 561 12.26 -17.09 -26.22
C ASP A 561 10.88 -17.77 -26.22
N ALA A 562 10.50 -18.43 -27.33
CA ALA A 562 9.23 -19.14 -27.41
C ALA A 562 9.17 -20.37 -26.47
N VAL A 563 10.29 -21.07 -26.29
CA VAL A 563 10.36 -22.26 -25.44
C VAL A 563 10.45 -21.87 -23.96
N ILE A 564 11.16 -20.78 -23.64
CA ILE A 564 11.19 -20.20 -22.29
C ILE A 564 9.78 -19.75 -21.89
N GLN A 565 9.06 -19.08 -22.80
CA GLN A 565 7.66 -18.68 -22.56
C GLN A 565 6.76 -19.88 -22.26
N LYS A 566 6.88 -20.98 -23.01
CA LYS A 566 6.10 -22.20 -22.74
C LYS A 566 6.37 -22.76 -21.34
N MET A 567 7.62 -22.71 -20.87
CA MET A 567 7.96 -23.11 -19.50
C MET A 567 7.38 -22.14 -18.46
N HIS A 568 7.48 -20.83 -18.70
CA HIS A 568 6.87 -19.81 -17.86
C HIS A 568 5.36 -20.06 -17.69
N ASP A 569 4.64 -20.21 -18.81
CA ASP A 569 3.20 -20.41 -18.82
C ASP A 569 2.78 -21.70 -18.09
N ALA A 570 3.56 -22.78 -18.25
CA ALA A 570 3.32 -24.04 -17.53
C ALA A 570 3.50 -23.90 -16.01
N ILE A 571 4.52 -23.16 -15.55
CA ILE A 571 4.74 -22.91 -14.12
C ILE A 571 3.57 -22.11 -13.53
N TYR A 572 3.11 -21.07 -14.22
CA TYR A 572 2.03 -20.22 -13.72
C TYR A 572 0.66 -20.86 -13.83
N ALA A 573 0.41 -21.69 -14.86
CA ALA A 573 -0.78 -22.54 -14.93
C ALA A 573 -0.82 -23.54 -13.76
N ALA A 574 0.31 -24.20 -13.47
CA ALA A 574 0.44 -25.07 -12.31
C ALA A 574 0.24 -24.31 -10.99
N LEU A 575 0.77 -23.08 -10.89
CA LEU A 575 0.61 -22.24 -9.70
C LEU A 575 -0.85 -21.85 -9.47
N SER A 576 -1.59 -21.53 -10.53
CA SER A 576 -3.02 -21.16 -10.46
C SER A 576 -3.84 -22.23 -9.74
N HIS A 577 -3.60 -23.51 -10.06
CA HIS A 577 -4.26 -24.63 -9.39
C HIS A 577 -4.07 -24.62 -7.88
N TYR A 578 -2.95 -24.16 -7.36
CA TYR A 578 -2.74 -24.10 -5.90
C TYR A 578 -3.29 -22.80 -5.31
N THR A 579 -3.06 -21.66 -5.96
CA THR A 579 -3.50 -20.35 -5.44
C THR A 579 -5.02 -20.21 -5.40
N GLU A 580 -5.76 -20.92 -6.26
CA GLU A 580 -7.23 -21.01 -6.18
C GLU A 580 -7.71 -21.53 -4.81
N CYS A 581 -6.94 -22.41 -4.17
CA CYS A 581 -7.28 -22.98 -2.86
C CYS A 581 -7.09 -21.99 -1.70
N GLU A 582 -6.44 -20.84 -1.92
CA GLU A 582 -6.21 -19.82 -0.89
C GLU A 582 -7.43 -18.88 -0.73
N GLY A 583 -8.25 -18.75 -1.78
CA GLY A 583 -9.41 -17.86 -1.80
C GLY A 583 -10.55 -18.36 -0.91
N ALA A 584 -11.17 -17.46 -0.15
CA ALA A 584 -12.34 -17.81 0.67
C ALA A 584 -13.53 -18.29 -0.17
N ASP A 585 -13.64 -17.79 -1.42
CA ASP A 585 -14.71 -18.14 -2.36
C ASP A 585 -14.58 -19.59 -2.90
N PHE A 586 -13.40 -20.22 -2.76
CA PHE A 586 -13.18 -21.63 -3.09
C PHE A 586 -13.97 -22.58 -2.17
N TYR A 587 -14.21 -22.15 -0.92
CA TYR A 587 -14.81 -23.00 0.11
C TYR A 587 -16.34 -22.89 0.10
N ASN A 588 -16.98 -24.02 -0.21
CA ASN A 588 -18.44 -24.14 -0.33
C ASN A 588 -19.15 -24.16 1.04
N GLY A 589 -20.48 -24.24 1.02
CA GLY A 589 -21.30 -24.28 2.25
C GLY A 589 -21.02 -25.48 3.16
N GLU A 590 -20.58 -26.62 2.60
CA GLU A 590 -20.20 -27.81 3.37
C GLU A 590 -18.98 -27.52 4.26
N ILE A 591 -17.94 -26.89 3.70
CA ILE A 591 -16.75 -26.53 4.51
C ILE A 591 -17.07 -25.46 5.54
N LYS A 592 -17.94 -24.50 5.22
CA LYS A 592 -18.37 -23.48 6.19
C LYS A 592 -19.13 -24.12 7.37
N ALA A 593 -19.97 -25.12 7.11
CA ALA A 593 -20.65 -25.87 8.15
C ALA A 593 -19.66 -26.69 9.01
N ALA A 594 -18.71 -27.38 8.38
CA ALA A 594 -17.66 -28.12 9.08
C ALA A 594 -16.76 -27.20 9.92
N ALA A 595 -16.48 -25.99 9.42
CA ALA A 595 -15.70 -24.97 10.12
C ALA A 595 -16.36 -24.57 11.45
N GLY A 596 -17.68 -24.41 11.49
CA GLY A 596 -18.42 -24.15 12.74
C GLY A 596 -18.34 -25.27 13.78
N GLN A 597 -17.97 -26.49 13.37
CA GLN A 597 -17.87 -27.66 14.26
C GLN A 597 -16.44 -27.98 14.71
N VAL A 598 -15.44 -27.18 14.34
CA VAL A 598 -14.03 -27.43 14.70
C VAL A 598 -13.79 -27.67 16.21
N PRO A 599 -14.44 -26.96 17.16
CA PRO A 599 -14.26 -27.25 18.58
C PRO A 599 -14.71 -28.66 19.00
N ASN A 600 -15.66 -29.26 18.27
CA ASN A 600 -16.25 -30.56 18.59
C ASN A 600 -15.64 -31.69 17.75
N ASP A 601 -15.45 -31.47 16.45
CA ASP A 601 -14.90 -32.43 15.50
C ASP A 601 -13.88 -31.77 14.55
N PRO A 602 -12.68 -31.47 15.06
CA PRO A 602 -11.61 -30.90 14.24
C PRO A 602 -11.15 -31.86 13.13
N GLY A 603 -11.34 -33.17 13.29
CA GLY A 603 -10.93 -34.19 12.31
C GLY A 603 -11.78 -34.13 11.05
N ALA A 604 -13.10 -34.10 11.19
CA ALA A 604 -14.01 -33.97 10.05
C ALA A 604 -13.79 -32.67 9.27
N ALA A 605 -13.51 -31.56 9.97
CA ALA A 605 -13.20 -30.29 9.32
C ALA A 605 -11.90 -30.36 8.49
N LEU A 606 -10.84 -30.96 9.04
CA LEU A 606 -9.60 -31.18 8.30
C LEU A 606 -9.81 -32.09 7.08
N GLU A 607 -10.51 -33.21 7.25
CA GLU A 607 -10.77 -34.13 6.14
C GLU A 607 -11.59 -33.47 5.03
N ALA A 608 -12.62 -32.68 5.38
CA ALA A 608 -13.42 -31.95 4.42
C ALA A 608 -12.57 -30.95 3.62
N VAL A 609 -11.67 -30.20 4.28
CA VAL A 609 -10.71 -29.31 3.61
C VAL A 609 -9.76 -30.10 2.69
N ALA A 610 -9.22 -31.23 3.15
CA ALA A 610 -8.32 -32.06 2.35
C ALA A 610 -9.01 -32.59 1.08
N ARG A 611 -10.25 -33.08 1.22
CA ARG A 611 -11.07 -33.60 0.12
C ARG A 611 -11.37 -32.51 -0.92
N LEU A 612 -11.77 -31.32 -0.47
CA LEU A 612 -12.08 -30.21 -1.38
C LEU A 612 -10.82 -29.69 -2.09
N ARG A 613 -9.70 -29.55 -1.36
CA ARG A 613 -8.44 -29.08 -1.95
C ARG A 613 -7.89 -30.04 -3.00
N GLY A 614 -8.02 -31.36 -2.79
CA GLY A 614 -7.59 -32.38 -3.76
C GLY A 614 -6.13 -32.22 -4.17
N LEU A 615 -5.23 -32.02 -3.19
CA LEU A 615 -3.84 -31.64 -3.49
C LEU A 615 -3.09 -32.69 -4.30
N ARG A 616 -3.48 -33.97 -4.21
CA ARG A 616 -2.87 -35.05 -4.98
C ARG A 616 -3.22 -34.95 -6.46
N GLU A 617 -4.49 -34.74 -6.78
CA GLU A 617 -4.98 -34.58 -8.14
C GLU A 617 -4.36 -33.32 -8.78
N ARG A 618 -4.21 -32.25 -8.00
CA ARG A 618 -3.51 -31.03 -8.44
C ARG A 618 -2.00 -31.24 -8.63
N ASP A 619 -1.37 -32.06 -7.79
CA ASP A 619 0.02 -32.49 -7.97
C ASP A 619 0.22 -33.25 -9.29
N GLU A 620 -0.72 -34.12 -9.65
CA GLU A 620 -0.70 -34.88 -10.92
C GLU A 620 -0.89 -33.97 -12.14
N ALA A 621 -1.82 -33.01 -12.06
CA ALA A 621 -2.02 -32.00 -13.11
C ALA A 621 -0.77 -31.11 -13.29
N ALA A 622 -0.17 -30.66 -12.18
CA ALA A 622 1.06 -29.87 -12.22
C ALA A 622 2.25 -30.66 -12.81
N ASP A 623 2.43 -31.93 -12.43
CA ASP A 623 3.47 -32.79 -12.99
C ASP A 623 3.27 -33.01 -14.50
N MET A 624 2.02 -33.05 -14.99
CA MET A 624 1.72 -33.13 -16.42
C MET A 624 2.16 -31.88 -17.18
N MET A 625 1.75 -30.69 -16.72
CA MET A 625 2.12 -29.41 -17.32
C MET A 625 3.65 -29.21 -17.33
N LEU A 626 4.29 -29.47 -16.19
CA LEU A 626 5.74 -29.29 -16.04
C LEU A 626 6.52 -30.32 -16.88
N ALA A 627 6.10 -31.59 -16.95
CA ALA A 627 6.79 -32.59 -17.75
C ALA A 627 6.82 -32.21 -19.24
N GLU A 628 5.68 -31.75 -19.79
CA GLU A 628 5.59 -31.34 -21.18
C GLU A 628 6.50 -30.14 -21.46
N ALA A 629 6.46 -29.11 -20.61
CA ALA A 629 7.26 -27.91 -20.80
C ALA A 629 8.77 -28.18 -20.62
N LEU A 630 9.17 -28.97 -19.61
CA LEU A 630 10.56 -29.38 -19.42
C LEU A 630 11.08 -30.20 -20.61
N ALA A 631 10.25 -31.05 -21.22
CA ALA A 631 10.62 -31.84 -22.39
C ALA A 631 10.87 -30.98 -23.64
N ALA A 632 10.30 -29.77 -23.72
CA ALA A 632 10.53 -28.83 -24.81
C ALA A 632 11.85 -28.05 -24.66
N LEU A 633 12.35 -27.86 -23.43
CA LEU A 633 13.59 -27.10 -23.18
C LEU A 633 14.84 -27.78 -23.76
N PRO A 634 15.83 -27.02 -24.26
CA PRO A 634 17.15 -27.56 -24.62
C PRO A 634 17.79 -28.32 -23.44
N LYS A 635 18.66 -29.29 -23.72
CA LYS A 635 19.21 -30.20 -22.70
C LYS A 635 19.82 -29.47 -21.50
N ALA A 636 20.62 -28.42 -21.72
CA ALA A 636 21.23 -27.64 -20.65
C ALA A 636 20.17 -26.92 -19.79
N ALA A 637 19.25 -26.21 -20.42
CA ALA A 637 18.16 -25.48 -19.75
C ALA A 637 17.23 -26.43 -18.98
N ARG A 638 16.88 -27.56 -19.58
CA ARG A 638 16.07 -28.63 -18.96
C ARG A 638 16.74 -29.16 -17.70
N ARG A 639 18.06 -29.41 -17.75
CA ARG A 639 18.84 -29.87 -16.60
C ARG A 639 18.77 -28.85 -15.47
N THR A 640 19.03 -27.58 -15.75
CA THR A 640 18.96 -26.49 -14.76
C THR A 640 17.59 -26.45 -14.07
N MET A 641 16.51 -26.53 -14.84
CA MET A 641 15.15 -26.48 -14.31
C MET A 641 14.76 -27.75 -13.53
N LEU A 642 15.22 -28.93 -13.97
CA LEU A 642 15.02 -30.17 -13.23
C LEU A 642 15.76 -30.18 -11.89
N LEU A 643 17.01 -29.72 -11.87
CA LEU A 643 17.79 -29.59 -10.64
C LEU A 643 17.13 -28.59 -9.68
N ALA A 644 16.59 -27.48 -10.20
CA ALA A 644 15.82 -26.54 -9.39
C ALA A 644 14.54 -27.17 -8.81
N TYR A 645 13.75 -27.86 -9.63
CA TYR A 645 12.49 -28.49 -9.20
C TYR A 645 12.73 -29.58 -8.14
N LEU A 646 13.72 -30.45 -8.38
CA LEU A 646 14.02 -31.60 -7.53
C LEU A 646 14.88 -31.23 -6.32
N GLY A 647 15.69 -30.17 -6.40
CA GLY A 647 16.47 -29.63 -5.30
C GLY A 647 15.66 -28.78 -4.32
N PHE A 648 14.45 -28.35 -4.69
CA PHE A 648 13.62 -27.50 -3.83
C PHE A 648 13.44 -27.99 -2.39
N PRO A 649 13.22 -29.29 -2.08
CA PRO A 649 13.12 -29.76 -0.69
C PRO A 649 14.35 -29.41 0.16
N PHE A 650 15.56 -29.46 -0.41
CA PHE A 650 16.78 -29.06 0.29
C PHE A 650 16.83 -27.56 0.56
N TYR A 651 16.45 -26.76 -0.44
CA TYR A 651 16.34 -25.31 -0.28
C TYR A 651 15.28 -24.94 0.77
N ASP A 652 14.12 -25.60 0.78
CA ASP A 652 13.05 -25.33 1.75
C ASP A 652 13.47 -25.71 3.17
N ILE A 653 14.19 -26.82 3.36
CA ILE A 653 14.79 -27.19 4.66
C ILE A 653 15.76 -26.12 5.16
N ALA A 654 16.62 -25.59 4.29
CA ALA A 654 17.61 -24.59 4.66
C ALA A 654 16.99 -23.19 4.89
N THR A 655 15.91 -22.85 4.18
CA THR A 655 15.38 -21.48 4.16
C THR A 655 14.15 -21.28 5.02
N LEU A 656 13.24 -22.26 5.13
CA LEU A 656 12.01 -22.11 5.92
C LEU A 656 12.29 -21.70 7.38
N PRO A 657 13.28 -22.28 8.10
CA PRO A 657 13.64 -21.86 9.46
C PRO A 657 14.08 -20.40 9.57
N LEU A 658 14.70 -19.86 8.52
CA LEU A 658 15.18 -18.48 8.48
C LEU A 658 14.06 -17.46 8.19
N LEU A 659 12.88 -17.92 7.74
CA LEU A 659 11.76 -17.06 7.39
C LEU A 659 10.89 -16.62 8.59
N GLN A 660 11.01 -17.30 9.73
CA GLN A 660 10.34 -16.92 10.99
C GLN A 660 8.84 -16.58 10.85
N GLY A 661 8.09 -17.33 10.03
CA GLY A 661 6.65 -17.13 9.86
C GLY A 661 6.23 -15.99 8.94
N HIS A 662 7.16 -15.32 8.26
CA HIS A 662 6.80 -14.41 7.16
C HIS A 662 6.52 -15.22 5.89
N GLY A 663 5.31 -15.08 5.35
CA GLY A 663 4.87 -15.70 4.11
C GLY A 663 5.87 -15.48 2.97
N MET A 664 6.04 -16.51 2.14
CA MET A 664 6.99 -16.58 1.04
C MET A 664 6.48 -15.91 -0.25
N ASP A 665 5.52 -15.00 -0.12
CA ASP A 665 4.74 -14.50 -1.27
C ASP A 665 5.51 -13.50 -2.12
N GLU A 666 6.52 -12.84 -1.55
CA GLU A 666 7.45 -11.97 -2.26
C GLU A 666 8.90 -12.29 -1.87
N TYR A 667 9.65 -12.82 -2.83
CA TYR A 667 11.11 -12.99 -2.73
C TYR A 667 11.88 -11.82 -3.34
N ASP A 668 11.16 -10.91 -3.98
CA ASP A 668 11.74 -9.73 -4.56
C ASP A 668 11.86 -8.69 -3.44
N PRO A 669 13.07 -8.16 -3.21
CA PRO A 669 13.24 -7.14 -2.19
C PRO A 669 12.38 -5.94 -2.55
N VAL A 670 11.53 -5.52 -1.61
CA VAL A 670 10.76 -4.30 -1.80
C VAL A 670 11.71 -3.12 -1.82
N LYS A 671 11.66 -2.32 -2.88
CA LYS A 671 12.42 -1.08 -2.99
C LYS A 671 11.59 0.07 -2.44
N VAL A 672 12.24 1.03 -1.81
CA VAL A 672 11.59 2.22 -1.27
C VAL A 672 12.00 3.41 -2.12
N ASP A 673 11.01 4.13 -2.62
CA ASP A 673 11.15 5.33 -3.42
C ASP A 673 10.46 6.50 -2.68
N ARG A 674 11.09 7.67 -2.69
CA ARG A 674 10.51 8.92 -2.18
C ARG A 674 10.17 9.85 -3.33
N ILE A 675 9.05 10.55 -3.21
CA ILE A 675 8.68 11.71 -4.03
C ILE A 675 8.61 12.92 -3.11
N SER A 676 9.55 13.85 -3.29
CA SER A 676 9.75 15.01 -2.45
C SER A 676 10.36 16.16 -3.27
N PRO A 677 10.06 17.43 -2.97
CA PRO A 677 10.73 18.56 -3.63
C PRO A 677 12.26 18.47 -3.56
N GLU A 678 12.81 17.93 -2.49
CA GLU A 678 14.25 17.78 -2.25
C GLU A 678 14.88 16.68 -3.12
N ASP A 679 14.07 15.78 -3.67
CA ASP A 679 14.51 14.76 -4.62
C ASP A 679 14.39 15.23 -6.08
N CYS A 680 13.81 16.41 -6.32
CA CYS A 680 13.48 16.91 -7.66
C CYS A 680 14.31 18.17 -7.94
N GLY A 681 15.25 18.04 -8.87
CA GLY A 681 16.21 19.09 -9.17
C GLY A 681 16.33 19.39 -10.66
N ALA A 682 15.53 18.74 -11.52
CA ALA A 682 15.67 18.87 -12.96
C ALA A 682 15.31 20.28 -13.48
N ILE A 683 14.39 20.98 -12.81
CA ILE A 683 14.01 22.36 -13.17
C ILE A 683 14.69 23.35 -12.22
N ARG A 684 14.46 23.23 -10.92
CA ARG A 684 14.94 24.18 -9.91
C ARG A 684 15.53 23.45 -8.71
N SER A 685 16.68 23.91 -8.23
CA SER A 685 17.29 23.43 -6.98
C SER A 685 16.83 24.28 -5.78
N GLY A 686 16.83 23.69 -4.58
CA GLY A 686 16.42 24.37 -3.34
C GLY A 686 15.20 23.78 -2.62
N GLY A 687 14.66 22.66 -3.12
CA GLY A 687 13.64 21.87 -2.41
C GLY A 687 12.32 22.62 -2.21
N ALA A 688 11.63 22.33 -1.10
CA ALA A 688 10.31 22.88 -0.82
C ALA A 688 10.33 24.42 -0.71
N GLU A 689 11.41 25.02 -0.19
CA GLU A 689 11.53 26.48 -0.03
C GLU A 689 11.57 27.23 -1.37
N ALA A 690 12.16 26.61 -2.39
CA ALA A 690 12.30 27.23 -3.72
C ALA A 690 11.05 27.05 -4.61
N THR A 691 10.18 26.10 -4.27
CA THR A 691 9.11 25.61 -5.15
C THR A 691 7.72 25.77 -4.53
N LEU A 692 7.55 25.44 -3.26
CA LEU A 692 6.25 25.39 -2.61
C LEU A 692 5.94 26.68 -1.85
N LYS A 693 4.73 27.20 -2.04
CA LYS A 693 4.20 28.36 -1.31
C LYS A 693 3.34 27.95 -0.14
N GLY A 694 2.75 26.76 -0.19
CA GLY A 694 1.93 26.21 0.89
C GLY A 694 2.69 25.96 2.19
N ILE A 695 4.03 25.92 2.18
CA ILE A 695 4.85 25.78 3.40
C ILE A 695 4.83 27.01 4.31
N GLU A 696 4.36 28.16 3.79
CA GLU A 696 4.12 29.38 4.57
C GLU A 696 2.94 29.18 5.55
N PHE A 697 2.82 30.06 6.54
CA PHE A 697 1.75 30.03 7.56
C PHE A 697 1.60 28.67 8.27
N ASN A 698 2.69 28.06 8.73
CA ASN A 698 2.70 26.73 9.36
C ASN A 698 2.15 25.61 8.47
N ASN A 699 2.48 25.62 7.19
CA ASN A 699 1.91 24.71 6.22
C ASN A 699 0.38 24.91 6.07
N PHE A 700 -0.08 26.16 5.96
CA PHE A 700 -1.45 26.50 5.57
C PHE A 700 -1.53 27.50 4.40
N GLY A 701 -0.39 28.00 3.89
CA GLY A 701 -0.36 29.09 2.91
C GLY A 701 -1.27 28.87 1.70
N ALA A 702 -1.34 27.64 1.18
CA ALA A 702 -2.17 27.29 0.03
C ALA A 702 -3.69 27.53 0.27
N PHE A 703 -4.20 27.38 1.49
CA PHE A 703 -5.62 27.65 1.76
C PHE A 703 -5.96 29.14 1.69
N PHE A 704 -4.97 30.03 1.86
CA PHE A 704 -5.19 31.47 1.91
C PHE A 704 -5.16 32.15 0.53
N SER A 705 -4.55 31.56 -0.50
CA SER A 705 -4.51 32.17 -1.84
C SER A 705 -4.66 31.13 -2.95
N ARG A 706 -5.48 31.44 -3.96
CA ARG A 706 -5.63 30.61 -5.16
C ARG A 706 -4.32 30.47 -5.92
N ALA A 707 -3.55 31.54 -6.04
CA ALA A 707 -2.23 31.51 -6.69
C ALA A 707 -1.29 30.50 -6.01
N TYR A 708 -1.33 30.39 -4.67
CA TYR A 708 -0.52 29.43 -3.94
C TYR A 708 -0.97 27.98 -4.19
N ARG A 709 -2.29 27.73 -4.32
CA ARG A 709 -2.81 26.41 -4.68
C ARG A 709 -2.40 26.00 -6.08
N GLU A 710 -2.56 26.90 -7.05
CA GLU A 710 -2.17 26.65 -8.43
C GLU A 710 -0.65 26.39 -8.55
N ASN A 711 0.18 27.15 -7.82
CA ASN A 711 1.62 26.92 -7.72
C ASN A 711 1.94 25.52 -7.17
N ASP A 712 1.40 25.17 -6.00
CA ASP A 712 1.74 23.92 -5.32
C ASP A 712 1.23 22.71 -6.11
N TYR A 713 0.04 22.81 -6.72
CA TYR A 713 -0.50 21.78 -7.61
C TYR A 713 0.41 21.54 -8.81
N LEU A 714 0.84 22.62 -9.49
CA LEU A 714 1.71 22.53 -10.65
C LEU A 714 3.05 21.88 -10.31
N TRP A 715 3.72 22.34 -9.24
CA TRP A 715 4.96 21.72 -8.77
C TRP A 715 4.76 20.27 -8.35
N GLY A 716 3.61 19.92 -7.77
CA GLY A 716 3.24 18.53 -7.49
C GLY A 716 3.24 17.66 -8.73
N ARG A 717 2.66 18.14 -9.84
CA ARG A 717 2.67 17.41 -11.12
C ARG A 717 4.09 17.30 -11.70
N LEU A 718 4.87 18.39 -11.70
CA LEU A 718 6.23 18.40 -12.25
C LEU A 718 7.17 17.46 -11.48
N HIS A 719 7.17 17.51 -10.15
CA HIS A 719 7.96 16.61 -9.31
C HIS A 719 7.46 15.15 -9.40
N GLY A 720 6.13 14.97 -9.50
CA GLY A 720 5.52 13.66 -9.74
C GLY A 720 6.07 13.02 -11.00
N VAL A 721 6.07 13.74 -12.13
CA VAL A 721 6.54 13.17 -13.40
C VAL A 721 8.04 12.90 -13.41
N GLU A 722 8.87 13.78 -12.84
CA GLU A 722 10.32 13.59 -12.73
C GLU A 722 10.64 12.26 -12.01
N ARG A 723 10.03 12.03 -10.85
CA ARG A 723 10.28 10.84 -10.04
C ARG A 723 9.65 9.58 -10.63
N LEU A 724 8.45 9.67 -11.18
CA LEU A 724 7.78 8.51 -11.79
C LEU A 724 8.51 7.99 -13.02
N LEU A 725 9.10 8.88 -13.85
CA LEU A 725 9.96 8.47 -14.97
C LEU A 725 11.15 7.64 -14.45
N ASP A 726 11.84 8.09 -13.41
CA ASP A 726 12.97 7.36 -12.81
C ASP A 726 12.55 5.99 -12.26
N ILE A 727 11.41 5.93 -11.57
CA ILE A 727 10.88 4.67 -11.00
C ILE A 727 10.60 3.68 -12.13
N VAL A 728 9.90 4.10 -13.20
CA VAL A 728 9.57 3.25 -14.36
C VAL A 728 10.82 2.78 -15.09
N ILE A 729 11.77 3.68 -15.39
CA ILE A 729 13.01 3.32 -16.10
C ILE A 729 13.87 2.36 -15.25
N SER A 730 13.90 2.56 -13.93
CA SER A 730 14.69 1.71 -13.03
C SER A 730 14.15 0.28 -12.90
N ALA A 731 12.89 0.03 -13.30
CA ALA A 731 12.29 -1.31 -13.32
C ALA A 731 12.83 -2.19 -14.45
N CYS A 732 13.47 -1.60 -15.46
CA CYS A 732 14.15 -2.34 -16.52
C CYS A 732 15.58 -2.77 -16.10
N PRO A 733 16.10 -3.89 -16.66
CA PRO A 733 17.47 -4.34 -16.41
C PRO A 733 18.49 -3.25 -16.72
N ALA A 734 19.53 -3.13 -15.88
CA ALA A 734 20.51 -2.05 -15.97
C ALA A 734 21.18 -1.91 -17.36
N ALA A 735 21.43 -3.04 -18.03
CA ALA A 735 22.04 -3.07 -19.36
C ALA A 735 21.13 -2.53 -20.48
N SER A 736 19.82 -2.47 -20.24
CA SER A 736 18.81 -2.05 -21.23
C SER A 736 18.13 -0.74 -20.86
N ARG A 737 18.66 0.00 -19.88
CA ARG A 737 18.13 1.31 -19.49
C ARG A 737 18.45 2.36 -20.55
N LEU A 738 17.56 3.34 -20.67
CA LEU A 738 17.73 4.49 -21.55
C LEU A 738 18.99 5.29 -21.17
N SER A 739 19.63 5.93 -22.16
CA SER A 739 20.75 6.83 -21.91
C SER A 739 20.29 8.05 -21.11
N GLN A 740 21.22 8.70 -20.41
CA GLN A 740 20.92 9.92 -19.63
C GLN A 740 20.27 11.00 -20.52
N GLU A 741 20.75 11.16 -21.75
CA GLU A 741 20.20 12.12 -22.72
C GLU A 741 18.74 11.81 -23.07
N ALA A 742 18.41 10.53 -23.29
CA ALA A 742 17.04 10.11 -23.54
C ALA A 742 16.14 10.38 -22.32
N VAL A 743 16.62 10.10 -21.10
CA VAL A 743 15.87 10.41 -19.86
C VAL A 743 15.62 11.91 -19.74
N HIS A 744 16.62 12.75 -20.01
CA HIS A 744 16.47 14.21 -20.01
C HIS A 744 15.44 14.68 -21.06
N GLN A 745 15.43 14.10 -22.26
CA GLN A 745 14.43 14.41 -23.29
C GLN A 745 13.01 14.01 -22.86
N TYR A 746 12.85 12.85 -22.24
CA TYR A 746 11.57 12.41 -21.68
C TYR A 746 11.07 13.37 -20.60
N ARG A 747 11.95 13.77 -19.66
CA ARG A 747 11.62 14.75 -18.62
C ARG A 747 11.18 16.09 -19.22
N ARG A 748 11.99 16.65 -20.13
CA ARG A 748 11.67 17.90 -20.84
C ARG A 748 10.32 17.84 -21.54
N THR A 749 10.08 16.78 -22.30
CA THR A 749 8.81 16.58 -23.03
C THR A 749 7.63 16.48 -22.08
N ALA A 750 7.80 15.75 -20.97
CA ALA A 750 6.76 15.60 -19.96
C ALA A 750 6.44 16.92 -19.25
N PHE A 751 7.46 17.69 -18.87
CA PHE A 751 7.27 19.00 -18.26
C PHE A 751 6.50 19.95 -19.18
N LEU A 752 6.92 20.07 -20.45
CA LEU A 752 6.23 20.92 -21.42
C LEU A 752 4.78 20.46 -21.66
N ALA A 753 4.54 19.15 -21.73
CA ALA A 753 3.20 18.60 -21.88
C ALA A 753 2.27 18.96 -20.69
N ILE A 754 2.78 18.91 -19.46
CA ILE A 754 2.05 19.35 -18.26
C ILE A 754 1.76 20.86 -18.32
N LEU A 755 2.75 21.68 -18.69
CA LEU A 755 2.56 23.12 -18.82
C LEU A 755 1.51 23.46 -19.89
N ASP A 756 1.51 22.76 -21.03
CA ASP A 756 0.52 22.93 -22.10
C ASP A 756 -0.90 22.55 -21.65
N GLU A 757 -1.06 21.48 -20.86
CA GLU A 757 -2.35 21.06 -20.29
C GLU A 757 -2.88 22.10 -19.30
N GLU A 758 -2.03 22.52 -18.36
CA GLU A 758 -2.45 23.31 -17.21
C GLU A 758 -2.55 24.82 -17.49
N GLN A 759 -1.92 25.32 -18.56
CA GLN A 759 -1.98 26.73 -18.93
C GLN A 759 -3.42 27.25 -19.15
N LYS A 760 -4.37 26.37 -19.52
CA LYS A 760 -5.78 26.74 -19.70
C LYS A 760 -6.59 26.75 -18.41
N ARG A 761 -6.03 26.18 -17.33
CA ARG A 761 -6.73 25.95 -16.05
C ARG A 761 -6.15 26.80 -14.92
N LEU A 762 -4.84 27.09 -14.97
CA LEU A 762 -4.10 27.78 -13.92
C LEU A 762 -3.87 29.26 -14.26
N ASP A 763 -4.96 30.04 -14.24
CA ASP A 763 -4.93 31.46 -14.63
C ASP A 763 -4.04 32.34 -13.72
N HIS A 764 -3.85 31.96 -12.45
CA HIS A 764 -3.03 32.69 -11.47
C HIS A 764 -1.58 32.22 -11.42
N ALA A 765 -1.24 31.13 -12.14
CA ALA A 765 0.12 30.62 -12.30
C ALA A 765 0.70 30.92 -13.70
N ALA A 766 0.08 31.79 -14.50
CA ALA A 766 0.52 32.09 -15.87
C ALA A 766 1.99 32.57 -15.93
N ASP A 767 2.41 33.46 -15.03
CA ASP A 767 3.79 33.96 -14.97
C ASP A 767 4.77 32.85 -14.55
N LEU A 768 4.35 31.98 -13.63
CA LEU A 768 5.14 30.80 -13.24
C LEU A 768 5.31 29.85 -14.43
N ILE A 769 4.24 29.58 -15.19
CA ILE A 769 4.30 28.72 -16.37
C ILE A 769 5.25 29.32 -17.42
N ALA A 770 5.18 30.63 -17.67
CA ALA A 770 6.07 31.30 -18.61
C ALA A 770 7.54 31.17 -18.17
N GLY A 771 7.85 31.44 -16.90
CA GLY A 771 9.20 31.29 -16.36
C GLY A 771 9.71 29.84 -16.41
N LEU A 772 8.85 28.87 -16.10
CA LEU A 772 9.21 27.45 -16.18
C LEU A 772 9.54 27.01 -17.61
N ARG A 773 8.83 27.52 -18.63
CA ARG A 773 9.17 27.23 -20.03
C ARG A 773 10.56 27.73 -20.40
N GLU A 774 10.96 28.89 -19.90
CA GLU A 774 12.32 29.42 -20.11
C GLU A 774 13.37 28.59 -19.37
N GLU A 775 13.08 28.15 -18.14
CA GLU A 775 13.99 27.29 -17.34
C GLU A 775 14.19 25.90 -17.98
N ILE A 776 13.15 25.34 -18.59
CA ILE A 776 13.18 24.02 -19.24
C ILE A 776 13.91 24.06 -20.60
N GLY A 777 13.85 25.20 -21.28
CA GLY A 777 14.43 25.43 -22.62
C GLY A 777 13.55 24.93 -23.75
#